data_AF-A0A7J6QLN7-F1
#
_entry.id   AF-A0A7J6QLN7-F1
#
_cell.length_a   1.000
_cell.length_b   1.000
_cell.length_c   1.000
_cell.angle_alpha   90.00
_cell.angle_beta   90.00
_cell.angle_gamma   90.00
#
_symmetry.space_group_name_H-M   'P 1'
#
loop_
_entity.id
_entity.type
_entity.pdbx_description
1 polymer ?
#
loop_
_entity_poly.entity_id
_entity_poly.type
_entity_poly.pdbx_seq_one_letter_code
_entity_poly.pdbx_strand_id
1 'polypeptide(L)'
;RNELYVIRVGVVRNPEATPLANEWTIAFNEETSEPFEGFELSTGKMAAIVPVSTARTPVGFDTEPRVNPLSIKFIPHQTVDPLNTRATGASFVVEAPTGFQFAHESGTCKAHVIELPYYDDRGEYNSGFQWSENDFLCLVPDLAALDTLVLRLGSALKMVSEREYLIVIEVYNPTSVTPAGEMPGQWKLQTYLAESISPTLALDENIVEGFVINPVLNTWEYVNEDEQGHNQINGNSFVRNLHLTMQFPDRLFDGDTVEVRAPEGFPLEDPQQPGVCWDFAFVEQTTVTDTTGVLPNSMVNCSHGLLTIHIREPFPFPRDFDLTISVTTSNPSTTPFVTDNWWTVTHYAAGSTATIQSTHAVEGWPIIPQLRNATVTLVGHLMKATATSSVRVSFISVSRADAVLVEAVEPVGFDFSAAAVYRSAPTAAPRNSLSGVAQQERLVVTDQTGYSIRFRSDIASGEMFSCIITDLRLGELGGPTTWHLLRSQWGVRTDSRAAAVFPIFVTQGVPAGGVIRVTSGEYTMEGGLDVSHVDGGPVNTTVVYYEGNRLIARVDSDQGLPATTEYRLSVTCLTPSTAAAGLGSWRLETWGPEGADPDVNADGLSALPLNTDDGLTSGFKLVYPLGLEVLAARSPPNAIIDVSVLLSPGNARPVELTIVAPPTFVFRDDCLVSGGTSRAVVTGCTALAETSTDAVAGRPTARLTFRDAISEPTYGLILKVMTPAQTPVTTVQWFVEGKLLSDERIGWGESSTQFEVVQMKSVSVTYARLLNIVSQTAFTFRSVLKVAAGGRLKVVYPPGFEFSCTTFQKISLPFYSIENVADICQVDDTTDPGKPYFVITLTETLFPGDYAFVIDVNMPEQQPAHTGFDMILLDAVDGNVIDAATSVLGPSFGDASDGDTQQDAASIVVQTVPRPDCLRWYPSTVRADSKLGVEVRFEFLQQVIPDSDGQMPIGSILIVLPPGFVHAVEHSTDVLNLQNFPVDTTRDKWTDFTEKDRLLVHASPTDSILKMEYWFRFPVYVPEQAPPNNIWFVALCGRSGGCSSIRDSGVMVTLPIGGFDIGDVHPNTKSRIIAFASSRSVPSFVVFTLVVIIHVYY
;
A
#
# COMPACT_ATOMS: atom_id res chain seq x y z
N ARG A 1 -55.75 -6.33 -59.78
CA ARG A 1 -54.49 -7.09 -59.91
C ARG A 1 -53.60 -6.57 -58.81
N ASN A 2 -53.35 -7.33 -57.75
CA ASN A 2 -52.43 -6.90 -56.69
C ASN A 2 -51.02 -7.23 -57.19
N GLU A 3 -50.39 -6.27 -57.85
CA GLU A 3 -48.99 -6.39 -58.24
C GLU A 3 -48.14 -6.14 -56.98
N LEU A 4 -47.33 -7.13 -56.61
CA LEU A 4 -46.38 -7.02 -55.50
C LEU A 4 -45.06 -6.50 -56.06
N TYR A 5 -44.63 -5.34 -55.59
CA TYR A 5 -43.35 -4.75 -55.96
C TYR A 5 -42.32 -5.00 -54.86
N VAL A 6 -41.14 -5.53 -55.24
CA VAL A 6 -40.00 -5.65 -54.33
C VAL A 6 -39.08 -4.47 -54.60
N ILE A 7 -38.93 -3.60 -53.60
CA ILE A 7 -38.13 -2.37 -53.71
C ILE A 7 -36.98 -2.50 -52.71
N ARG A 8 -35.75 -2.29 -53.18
CA ARG A 8 -34.56 -2.17 -52.32
C ARG A 8 -34.29 -0.70 -52.07
N VAL A 9 -34.46 -0.27 -50.83
CA VAL A 9 -34.14 1.10 -50.39
C VAL A 9 -32.77 1.10 -49.74
N GLY A 10 -31.87 1.97 -50.18
CA GLY A 10 -30.59 2.24 -49.53
C GLY A 10 -30.70 3.51 -48.70
N VAL A 11 -30.56 3.40 -47.38
CA VAL A 11 -30.58 4.55 -46.48
C VAL A 11 -29.21 5.22 -46.52
N VAL A 12 -29.18 6.52 -46.83
CA VAL A 12 -27.92 7.27 -46.99
C VAL A 12 -27.26 7.55 -45.63
N ARG A 13 -28.06 7.89 -44.61
CA ARG A 13 -27.63 8.11 -43.23
C ARG A 13 -28.83 7.91 -42.30
N ASN A 14 -28.63 7.21 -41.19
CA ASN A 14 -29.64 7.09 -40.14
C ASN A 14 -29.74 8.42 -39.35
N PRO A 15 -30.92 8.76 -38.78
CA PRO A 15 -31.03 9.84 -37.82
C PRO A 15 -30.24 9.52 -36.53
N GLU A 16 -29.93 10.53 -35.71
CA GLU A 16 -29.14 10.38 -34.48
C GLU A 16 -29.88 9.62 -33.36
N ALA A 17 -31.22 9.57 -33.42
CA ALA A 17 -32.06 8.79 -32.53
C ALA A 17 -33.31 8.30 -33.28
N THR A 18 -33.95 7.24 -32.77
CA THR A 18 -35.20 6.71 -33.33
C THR A 18 -36.29 7.78 -33.29
N PRO A 19 -36.88 8.18 -34.43
CA PRO A 19 -37.94 9.19 -34.45
C PRO A 19 -39.20 8.73 -33.71
N LEU A 20 -39.88 9.65 -33.02
CA LEU A 20 -41.17 9.40 -32.34
C LEU A 20 -42.25 8.84 -33.27
N ALA A 21 -42.21 9.19 -34.56
CA ALA A 21 -43.03 8.58 -35.61
C ALA A 21 -42.12 7.81 -36.57
N ASN A 22 -41.94 6.51 -36.32
CA ASN A 22 -41.08 5.62 -37.11
C ASN A 22 -41.91 4.79 -38.11
N GLU A 23 -42.64 5.46 -38.98
CA GLU A 23 -43.43 4.83 -40.04
C GLU A 23 -42.90 5.26 -41.41
N TRP A 24 -42.80 4.30 -42.32
CA TRP A 24 -42.30 4.48 -43.67
C TRP A 24 -43.47 4.42 -44.65
N THR A 25 -43.42 5.31 -45.64
CA THR A 25 -44.32 5.26 -46.79
C THR A 25 -43.48 5.29 -48.06
N ILE A 26 -43.90 4.52 -49.07
CA ILE A 26 -43.27 4.52 -50.38
C ILE A 26 -44.26 5.08 -51.37
N ALA A 27 -43.89 6.17 -52.04
CA ALA A 27 -44.65 6.76 -53.13
C ALA A 27 -43.97 6.48 -54.48
N PHE A 28 -44.71 5.92 -55.43
CA PHE A 28 -44.24 5.67 -56.79
C PHE A 28 -45.37 5.92 -57.79
N ASN A 29 -45.11 6.72 -58.82
CA ASN A 29 -46.04 6.99 -59.92
C ASN A 29 -47.47 7.39 -59.47
N GLU A 30 -47.56 8.36 -58.56
CA GLU A 30 -48.81 8.89 -57.98
C GLU A 30 -49.59 7.91 -57.07
N GLU A 31 -49.03 6.74 -56.77
CA GLU A 31 -49.55 5.79 -55.78
C GLU A 31 -48.67 5.80 -54.52
N THR A 32 -49.26 5.61 -53.33
CA THR A 32 -48.55 5.59 -52.04
C THR A 32 -48.93 4.33 -51.27
N SER A 33 -47.95 3.69 -50.63
CA SER A 33 -48.22 2.56 -49.75
C SER A 33 -48.99 2.99 -48.49
N GLU A 34 -49.65 2.05 -47.83
CA GLU A 34 -50.00 2.25 -46.42
C GLU A 34 -48.70 2.45 -45.62
N PRO A 35 -48.72 3.27 -44.54
CA PRO A 35 -47.60 3.36 -43.63
C PRO A 35 -47.26 1.97 -43.08
N PHE A 36 -45.98 1.63 -43.07
CA PHE A 36 -45.47 0.41 -42.47
C PHE A 36 -44.35 0.76 -41.49
N GLU A 37 -44.15 -0.08 -40.48
CA GLU A 37 -43.17 0.20 -39.44
C GLU A 37 -41.76 0.32 -40.03
N GLY A 38 -41.06 1.37 -39.60
CA GLY A 38 -39.62 1.50 -39.78
C GLY A 38 -38.85 0.56 -38.86
N PHE A 39 -37.52 0.69 -38.82
CA PHE A 39 -36.65 -0.06 -37.92
C PHE A 39 -36.19 0.84 -36.77
N GLU A 40 -36.08 0.30 -35.56
CA GLU A 40 -35.52 1.00 -34.41
C GLU A 40 -33.99 1.12 -34.57
N LEU A 41 -33.43 2.25 -34.17
CA LEU A 41 -31.99 2.45 -34.11
C LEU A 41 -31.45 1.90 -32.78
N SER A 42 -30.42 1.05 -32.86
CA SER A 42 -29.73 0.48 -31.69
C SER A 42 -28.63 1.42 -31.20
N THR A 43 -29.02 2.45 -30.46
CA THR A 43 -28.10 3.32 -29.72
C THR A 43 -28.29 3.09 -28.22
N GLY A 44 -27.22 3.04 -27.43
CA GLY A 44 -27.35 2.98 -25.97
C GLY A 44 -28.27 4.10 -25.47
N LYS A 45 -29.23 3.80 -24.58
CA LYS A 45 -30.36 4.71 -24.29
C LYS A 45 -29.93 5.98 -23.55
N MET A 46 -28.99 5.85 -22.62
CA MET A 46 -28.46 6.95 -21.82
C MET A 46 -27.00 6.66 -21.51
N ALA A 47 -26.15 7.65 -21.73
CA ALA A 47 -24.80 7.64 -21.21
C ALA A 47 -24.38 9.05 -20.78
N ALA A 48 -23.63 9.15 -19.69
CA ALA A 48 -23.17 10.41 -19.15
C ALA A 48 -21.74 10.27 -18.63
N ILE A 49 -20.93 11.31 -18.83
CA ILE A 49 -19.55 11.37 -18.41
C ILE A 49 -19.42 12.48 -17.37
N VAL A 50 -18.97 12.11 -16.17
CA VAL A 50 -18.85 13.01 -15.02
C VAL A 50 -17.42 12.94 -14.48
N PRO A 51 -16.61 13.99 -14.68
CA PRO A 51 -15.27 14.05 -14.11
C PRO A 51 -15.28 14.48 -12.65
N VAL A 52 -14.24 14.08 -11.92
CA VAL A 52 -13.90 14.69 -10.63
C VAL A 52 -13.30 16.08 -10.84
N SER A 53 -12.39 16.22 -11.81
CA SER A 53 -11.70 17.47 -12.12
C SER A 53 -11.90 17.89 -13.57
N THR A 54 -12.19 19.17 -13.77
CA THR A 54 -12.23 19.80 -15.11
C THR A 54 -10.96 20.60 -15.40
N ALA A 55 -9.97 20.58 -14.50
CA ALA A 55 -8.72 21.31 -14.66
C ALA A 55 -7.85 20.68 -15.77
N ARG A 56 -7.19 21.53 -16.57
CA ARG A 56 -6.15 21.05 -17.49
C ARG A 56 -4.98 20.42 -16.74
N THR A 57 -4.23 19.56 -17.41
CA THR A 57 -2.95 19.07 -16.88
C THR A 57 -1.92 20.22 -16.80
N PRO A 58 -1.27 20.44 -15.64
CA PRO A 58 -0.20 21.45 -15.49
C PRO A 58 0.99 21.19 -16.45
N VAL A 59 1.67 22.26 -16.88
CA VAL A 59 2.82 22.17 -17.81
C VAL A 59 4.01 22.93 -17.22
N GLY A 60 5.10 22.23 -16.89
CA GLY A 60 6.31 22.81 -16.27
C GLY A 60 7.44 21.79 -16.09
N PHE A 61 8.64 22.26 -15.69
CA PHE A 61 9.88 21.45 -15.59
C PHE A 61 9.91 20.46 -14.40
N ASP A 62 8.86 20.39 -13.57
CA ASP A 62 8.82 19.60 -12.32
C ASP A 62 7.39 19.21 -11.90
N THR A 63 6.43 19.23 -12.83
CA THR A 63 5.01 18.95 -12.53
C THR A 63 4.63 17.57 -13.02
N GLU A 64 4.42 16.64 -12.10
CA GLU A 64 3.85 15.32 -12.43
C GLU A 64 2.37 15.47 -12.84
N PRO A 65 1.94 14.87 -13.97
CA PRO A 65 0.54 14.87 -14.36
C PRO A 65 -0.29 14.12 -13.31
N ARG A 66 -1.40 14.73 -12.88
CA ARG A 66 -2.31 14.14 -11.90
C ARG A 66 -3.44 13.40 -12.59
N VAL A 67 -3.73 12.21 -12.08
CA VAL A 67 -4.82 11.36 -12.56
C VAL A 67 -6.16 11.99 -12.17
N ASN A 68 -7.14 11.92 -13.06
CA ASN A 68 -8.51 12.39 -12.86
C ASN A 68 -9.47 11.21 -13.02
N PRO A 69 -10.13 10.75 -11.94
CA PRO A 69 -11.18 9.75 -12.05
C PRO A 69 -12.39 10.28 -12.83
N LEU A 70 -12.94 9.43 -13.69
CA LEU A 70 -14.03 9.73 -14.60
C LEU A 70 -15.13 8.69 -14.44
N SER A 71 -16.32 9.14 -14.05
CA SER A 71 -17.52 8.30 -13.99
C SER A 71 -18.23 8.27 -15.34
N ILE A 72 -18.43 7.07 -15.87
CA ILE A 72 -19.23 6.80 -17.06
C ILE A 72 -20.48 6.05 -16.62
N LYS A 73 -21.63 6.70 -16.68
CA LYS A 73 -22.92 6.02 -16.54
C LYS A 73 -23.36 5.52 -17.89
N PHE A 74 -23.80 4.28 -17.98
CA PHE A 74 -24.13 3.63 -19.23
C PHE A 74 -25.27 2.61 -19.08
N ILE A 75 -26.27 2.68 -19.96
CA ILE A 75 -27.32 1.68 -20.10
C ILE A 75 -27.15 0.98 -21.46
N PRO A 76 -26.68 -0.28 -21.50
CA PRO A 76 -26.61 -1.05 -22.74
C PRO A 76 -28.01 -1.34 -23.26
N HIS A 77 -28.20 -1.25 -24.57
CA HIS A 77 -29.45 -1.65 -25.20
C HIS A 77 -29.45 -3.16 -25.48
N GLN A 78 -28.28 -3.73 -25.81
CA GLN A 78 -28.11 -5.17 -25.95
C GLN A 78 -27.32 -5.79 -24.80
N THR A 79 -27.68 -7.02 -24.43
CA THR A 79 -26.94 -7.75 -23.38
C THR A 79 -25.55 -8.14 -23.90
N VAL A 80 -24.50 -7.72 -23.19
CA VAL A 80 -23.10 -8.06 -23.45
C VAL A 80 -22.71 -9.25 -22.58
N ASP A 81 -22.84 -10.45 -23.14
CA ASP A 81 -22.66 -11.73 -22.43
C ASP A 81 -21.38 -12.45 -22.89
N PRO A 82 -20.36 -12.62 -22.01
CA PRO A 82 -19.12 -13.31 -22.36
C PRO A 82 -19.32 -14.81 -22.64
N LEU A 83 -20.45 -15.40 -22.21
CA LEU A 83 -20.79 -16.81 -22.46
C LEU A 83 -21.65 -17.01 -23.71
N ASN A 84 -21.81 -15.98 -24.54
CA ASN A 84 -22.61 -16.08 -25.75
C ASN A 84 -22.03 -17.10 -26.74
N THR A 85 -22.68 -18.25 -26.88
CA THR A 85 -22.22 -19.35 -27.76
C THR A 85 -22.16 -19.01 -29.25
N ARG A 86 -22.69 -17.85 -29.68
CA ARG A 86 -22.66 -17.40 -31.08
C ARG A 86 -21.49 -16.46 -31.39
N ALA A 87 -20.77 -15.97 -30.39
CA ALA A 87 -19.72 -14.98 -30.58
C ALA A 87 -18.63 -15.10 -29.49
N THR A 88 -17.36 -15.06 -29.86
CA THR A 88 -16.24 -15.20 -28.93
C THR A 88 -15.81 -13.81 -28.46
N GLY A 89 -16.19 -13.42 -27.24
CA GLY A 89 -15.76 -12.18 -26.59
C GLY A 89 -16.90 -11.35 -25.99
N ALA A 90 -16.54 -10.42 -25.10
CA ALA A 90 -17.43 -9.41 -24.54
C ALA A 90 -16.59 -8.21 -24.13
N SER A 91 -16.88 -7.03 -24.67
CA SER A 91 -16.08 -5.83 -24.38
C SER A 91 -16.89 -4.56 -24.37
N PHE A 92 -16.51 -3.64 -23.50
CA PHE A 92 -16.93 -2.24 -23.48
C PHE A 92 -15.71 -1.38 -23.84
N VAL A 93 -15.87 -0.48 -24.81
CA VAL A 93 -14.80 0.35 -25.37
C VAL A 93 -15.15 1.81 -25.17
N VAL A 94 -14.15 2.58 -24.75
CA VAL A 94 -14.24 4.03 -24.56
C VAL A 94 -13.18 4.68 -25.42
N GLU A 95 -13.58 5.57 -26.33
CA GLU A 95 -12.67 6.45 -27.06
C GLU A 95 -12.84 7.88 -26.51
N ALA A 96 -11.74 8.47 -26.08
CA ALA A 96 -11.67 9.81 -25.53
C ALA A 96 -11.44 10.85 -26.65
N PRO A 97 -11.87 12.11 -26.45
CA PRO A 97 -11.54 13.20 -27.34
C PRO A 97 -10.02 13.46 -27.37
N THR A 98 -9.55 14.14 -28.42
CA THR A 98 -8.14 14.49 -28.58
C THR A 98 -7.56 15.21 -27.36
N GLY A 99 -6.41 14.74 -26.90
CA GLY A 99 -5.65 15.33 -25.80
C GLY A 99 -5.86 14.68 -24.44
N PHE A 100 -6.92 13.88 -24.27
CA PHE A 100 -7.07 13.00 -23.11
C PHE A 100 -6.16 11.79 -23.24
N GLN A 101 -5.71 11.25 -22.12
CA GLN A 101 -4.90 10.03 -22.06
C GLN A 101 -5.38 9.13 -20.92
N PHE A 102 -5.64 7.85 -21.19
CA PHE A 102 -5.99 6.90 -20.13
C PHE A 102 -4.76 6.55 -19.29
N ALA A 103 -4.91 6.57 -17.96
CA ALA A 103 -3.85 6.18 -17.06
C ALA A 103 -3.66 4.66 -17.09
N HIS A 104 -2.40 4.21 -17.16
CA HIS A 104 -2.08 2.80 -17.26
C HIS A 104 -0.69 2.45 -16.68
N GLU A 105 -0.51 1.20 -16.27
CA GLU A 105 0.78 0.56 -16.03
C GLU A 105 1.01 -0.50 -17.12
N SER A 106 1.95 -0.24 -18.03
CA SER A 106 2.29 -1.16 -19.14
C SER A 106 1.08 -1.62 -19.98
N GLY A 107 0.12 -0.73 -20.24
CA GLY A 107 -1.10 -1.02 -21.02
C GLY A 107 -2.27 -1.60 -20.23
N THR A 108 -2.12 -1.86 -18.94
CA THR A 108 -3.24 -2.24 -18.06
C THR A 108 -3.72 -1.01 -17.31
N CYS A 109 -5.03 -0.76 -17.31
CA CYS A 109 -5.65 0.37 -16.60
C CYS A 109 -6.36 -0.08 -15.32
N LYS A 110 -6.64 0.87 -14.42
CA LYS A 110 -7.53 0.65 -13.27
C LYS A 110 -8.94 1.07 -13.64
N ALA A 111 -9.91 0.26 -13.26
CA ALA A 111 -11.32 0.58 -13.43
C ALA A 111 -12.18 -0.03 -12.32
N HIS A 112 -13.29 0.62 -12.02
CA HIS A 112 -14.34 0.08 -11.16
C HIS A 112 -15.62 -0.07 -11.98
N VAL A 113 -16.23 -1.26 -11.94
CA VAL A 113 -17.51 -1.52 -12.61
C VAL A 113 -18.57 -1.83 -11.56
N ILE A 114 -19.66 -1.06 -11.56
CA ILE A 114 -20.74 -1.19 -10.59
C ILE A 114 -22.05 -1.35 -11.35
N GLU A 115 -22.78 -2.43 -11.07
CA GLU A 115 -24.17 -2.58 -11.48
C GLU A 115 -25.04 -1.78 -10.49
N LEU A 116 -25.79 -0.80 -10.97
CA LEU A 116 -26.66 0.03 -10.13
C LEU A 116 -27.97 -0.69 -9.77
N PRO A 117 -28.69 -0.25 -8.72
CA PRO A 117 -29.94 -0.88 -8.31
C PRO A 117 -30.98 -0.93 -9.44
N TYR A 118 -31.69 -2.05 -9.55
CA TYR A 118 -32.73 -2.27 -10.56
C TYR A 118 -33.87 -3.12 -10.02
N TYR A 119 -35.03 -3.05 -10.68
CA TYR A 119 -36.13 -3.99 -10.47
C TYR A 119 -36.09 -5.05 -11.56
N ASP A 120 -36.17 -6.32 -11.19
CA ASP A 120 -36.21 -7.40 -12.17
C ASP A 120 -37.59 -7.55 -12.81
N ASP A 121 -37.73 -8.47 -13.77
CA ASP A 121 -38.99 -8.74 -14.47
C ASP A 121 -40.13 -9.24 -13.55
N ARG A 122 -39.81 -9.62 -12.31
CA ARG A 122 -40.76 -10.04 -11.27
C ARG A 122 -41.13 -8.89 -10.33
N GLY A 123 -40.51 -7.72 -10.50
CA GLY A 123 -40.66 -6.56 -9.64
C GLY A 123 -39.88 -6.67 -8.33
N GLU A 124 -38.93 -7.60 -8.21
CA GLU A 124 -38.04 -7.71 -7.06
C GLU A 124 -36.93 -6.67 -7.13
N TYR A 125 -36.71 -5.96 -6.03
CA TYR A 125 -35.66 -4.95 -5.91
C TYR A 125 -34.30 -5.62 -5.73
N ASN A 126 -33.37 -5.31 -6.63
CA ASN A 126 -31.97 -5.70 -6.55
C ASN A 126 -31.14 -4.45 -6.25
N SER A 127 -30.26 -4.53 -5.24
CA SER A 127 -29.43 -3.41 -4.81
C SER A 127 -28.25 -3.11 -5.73
N GLY A 128 -28.02 -3.94 -6.75
CA GLY A 128 -26.77 -3.90 -7.51
C GLY A 128 -25.56 -4.35 -6.69
N PHE A 129 -24.37 -4.34 -7.31
CA PHE A 129 -23.11 -4.67 -6.67
C PHE A 129 -21.90 -4.20 -7.50
N GLN A 130 -20.76 -3.98 -6.85
CA GLN A 130 -19.48 -3.74 -7.51
C GLN A 130 -18.84 -5.06 -7.94
N TRP A 131 -18.37 -5.10 -9.18
CA TRP A 131 -17.68 -6.25 -9.75
C TRP A 131 -16.26 -6.37 -9.19
N SER A 132 -15.77 -7.61 -9.10
CA SER A 132 -14.40 -7.91 -8.73
C SER A 132 -13.44 -7.57 -9.87
N GLU A 133 -12.19 -7.23 -9.55
CA GLU A 133 -11.14 -7.03 -10.56
C GLU A 133 -10.86 -8.30 -11.38
N ASN A 134 -11.26 -9.48 -10.89
CA ASN A 134 -11.16 -10.73 -11.65
C ASN A 134 -12.31 -10.93 -12.66
N ASP A 135 -13.38 -10.12 -12.56
CA ASP A 135 -14.56 -10.24 -13.42
C ASP A 135 -14.38 -9.51 -14.77
N PHE A 136 -13.33 -8.72 -14.93
CA PHE A 136 -13.02 -8.00 -16.16
C PHE A 136 -11.52 -7.69 -16.27
N LEU A 137 -11.06 -7.30 -17.46
CA LEU A 137 -9.69 -6.85 -17.72
C LEU A 137 -9.74 -5.48 -18.42
N CYS A 138 -9.10 -4.47 -17.82
CA CYS A 138 -9.01 -3.11 -18.36
C CYS A 138 -7.69 -2.92 -19.11
N LEU A 139 -7.77 -2.54 -20.40
CA LEU A 139 -6.62 -2.40 -21.28
C LEU A 139 -6.62 -1.05 -22.00
N VAL A 140 -5.43 -0.49 -22.22
CA VAL A 140 -5.16 0.60 -23.17
C VAL A 140 -4.41 -0.04 -24.36
N PRO A 141 -5.11 -0.37 -25.46
CA PRO A 141 -4.59 -1.27 -26.49
C PRO A 141 -3.50 -0.63 -27.37
N ASP A 142 -3.53 0.69 -27.54
CA ASP A 142 -2.53 1.43 -28.31
C ASP A 142 -1.70 2.33 -27.38
N LEU A 143 -0.47 1.92 -27.10
CA LEU A 143 0.44 2.70 -26.25
C LEU A 143 1.01 3.95 -26.94
N ALA A 144 0.80 4.10 -28.26
CA ALA A 144 1.12 5.32 -28.99
C ALA A 144 -0.05 6.31 -29.01
N ALA A 145 -1.29 5.81 -28.98
CA ALA A 145 -2.52 6.59 -28.89
C ALA A 145 -3.31 6.19 -27.63
N LEU A 146 -2.97 6.84 -26.51
CA LEU A 146 -3.54 6.58 -25.18
C LEU A 146 -5.00 7.06 -25.04
N ASP A 147 -5.73 7.27 -26.14
CA ASP A 147 -7.08 7.82 -26.18
C ASP A 147 -8.18 6.74 -26.27
N THR A 148 -7.81 5.46 -26.24
CA THR A 148 -8.74 4.33 -26.30
C THR A 148 -8.55 3.40 -25.11
N LEU A 149 -9.66 2.97 -24.50
CA LEU A 149 -9.70 2.03 -23.39
C LEU A 149 -10.68 0.89 -23.69
N VAL A 150 -10.30 -0.33 -23.32
CA VAL A 150 -11.08 -1.55 -23.54
C VAL A 150 -11.26 -2.29 -22.23
N LEU A 151 -12.50 -2.43 -21.77
CA LEU A 151 -12.91 -3.31 -20.68
C LEU A 151 -13.40 -4.63 -21.26
N ARG A 152 -12.60 -5.70 -21.14
CA ARG A 152 -12.99 -7.06 -21.53
C ARG A 152 -13.68 -7.76 -20.37
N LEU A 153 -14.87 -8.30 -20.58
CA LEU A 153 -15.60 -9.01 -19.52
C LEU A 153 -15.08 -10.45 -19.37
N GLY A 154 -14.89 -10.89 -18.13
CA GLY A 154 -14.53 -12.25 -17.75
C GLY A 154 -15.74 -13.20 -17.71
N SER A 155 -15.50 -14.51 -17.57
CA SER A 155 -16.50 -15.56 -17.88
C SER A 155 -17.71 -15.68 -16.94
N ALA A 156 -17.82 -14.88 -15.88
CA ALA A 156 -18.87 -15.03 -14.85
C ALA A 156 -19.97 -13.97 -14.88
N LEU A 157 -19.68 -12.73 -15.31
CA LEU A 157 -20.60 -11.60 -15.25
C LEU A 157 -20.89 -11.00 -16.63
N LYS A 158 -22.08 -10.42 -16.79
CA LYS A 158 -22.53 -9.83 -18.05
C LYS A 158 -23.19 -8.48 -17.83
N MET A 159 -23.07 -7.59 -18.82
CA MET A 159 -23.85 -6.36 -18.84
C MET A 159 -25.22 -6.67 -19.45
N VAL A 160 -26.27 -6.66 -18.64
CA VAL A 160 -27.63 -6.97 -19.07
C VAL A 160 -28.27 -5.74 -19.68
N SER A 161 -28.96 -5.92 -20.80
CA SER A 161 -29.72 -4.87 -21.46
C SER A 161 -30.67 -4.17 -20.49
N GLU A 162 -30.81 -2.85 -20.63
CA GLU A 162 -31.74 -2.00 -19.87
C GLU A 162 -31.39 -1.83 -18.37
N ARG A 163 -30.20 -2.30 -17.94
CA ARG A 163 -29.68 -2.02 -16.59
C ARG A 163 -28.66 -0.89 -16.63
N GLU A 164 -28.58 -0.12 -15.56
CA GLU A 164 -27.62 0.97 -15.48
C GLU A 164 -26.31 0.51 -14.83
N TYR A 165 -25.19 0.83 -15.48
CA TYR A 165 -23.84 0.56 -14.99
C TYR A 165 -23.11 1.88 -14.74
N LEU A 166 -22.36 1.93 -13.65
CA LEU A 166 -21.39 2.98 -13.36
C LEU A 166 -19.99 2.40 -13.55
N ILE A 167 -19.24 2.96 -14.49
CA ILE A 167 -17.87 2.58 -14.79
C ILE A 167 -16.97 3.75 -14.44
N VAL A 168 -16.04 3.57 -13.50
CA VAL A 168 -15.05 4.57 -13.16
C VAL A 168 -13.72 4.20 -13.77
N ILE A 169 -13.11 5.13 -14.51
CA ILE A 169 -11.79 4.98 -15.13
C ILE A 169 -10.90 6.19 -14.82
N GLU A 170 -9.61 6.02 -14.96
CA GLU A 170 -8.62 7.05 -14.66
C GLU A 170 -8.08 7.70 -15.96
N VAL A 171 -8.14 9.03 -16.04
CA VAL A 171 -7.70 9.79 -17.22
C VAL A 171 -6.79 10.95 -16.84
N TYR A 172 -5.87 11.32 -17.73
CA TYR A 172 -5.19 12.62 -17.71
C TYR A 172 -5.93 13.58 -18.62
N ASN A 173 -6.27 14.75 -18.09
CA ASN A 173 -6.93 15.79 -18.88
C ASN A 173 -5.97 16.43 -19.90
N PRO A 174 -6.47 17.03 -20.98
CA PRO A 174 -5.64 17.78 -21.92
C PRO A 174 -4.84 18.90 -21.27
N THR A 175 -3.71 19.27 -21.87
CA THR A 175 -2.90 20.43 -21.47
C THR A 175 -3.45 21.76 -21.98
N SER A 176 -4.33 21.72 -22.99
CA SER A 176 -5.04 22.86 -23.54
C SER A 176 -6.42 23.03 -22.92
N VAL A 177 -6.80 24.28 -22.64
CA VAL A 177 -8.15 24.63 -22.17
C VAL A 177 -9.14 24.64 -23.32
N THR A 178 -10.41 24.31 -23.03
CA THR A 178 -11.50 24.48 -24.00
C THR A 178 -11.79 25.97 -24.15
N PRO A 179 -11.74 26.54 -25.37
CA PRO A 179 -12.03 27.95 -25.58
C PRO A 179 -13.45 28.32 -25.13
N ALA A 180 -13.61 29.52 -24.58
CA ALA A 180 -14.90 29.99 -24.08
C ALA A 180 -15.96 30.00 -25.20
N GLY A 181 -17.08 29.30 -24.96
CA GLY A 181 -18.19 29.20 -25.92
C GLY A 181 -18.06 28.07 -26.94
N GLU A 182 -16.96 27.30 -26.93
CA GLU A 182 -16.84 26.07 -27.70
C GLU A 182 -17.48 24.89 -26.95
N MET A 183 -17.98 23.93 -27.72
CA MET A 183 -18.53 22.68 -27.18
C MET A 183 -17.39 21.76 -26.72
N PRO A 184 -17.58 20.99 -25.63
CA PRO A 184 -16.59 20.03 -25.17
C PRO A 184 -16.40 18.90 -26.20
N GLY A 185 -15.25 18.23 -26.13
CA GLY A 185 -14.96 17.07 -26.97
C GLY A 185 -15.98 15.94 -26.76
N GLN A 186 -16.26 15.19 -27.81
CA GLN A 186 -17.19 14.07 -27.77
C GLN A 186 -16.47 12.76 -27.45
N TRP A 187 -17.02 12.01 -26.52
CA TRP A 187 -16.57 10.67 -26.15
C TRP A 187 -17.40 9.64 -26.87
N LYS A 188 -16.79 8.51 -27.22
CA LYS A 188 -17.47 7.42 -27.89
C LYS A 188 -17.46 6.19 -27.01
N LEU A 189 -18.64 5.61 -26.80
CA LEU A 189 -18.85 4.39 -26.02
C LEU A 189 -19.39 3.31 -26.93
N GLN A 190 -18.79 2.12 -26.89
CA GLN A 190 -19.18 1.00 -27.73
C GLN A 190 -19.17 -0.32 -26.96
N THR A 191 -20.06 -1.24 -27.31
CA THR A 191 -20.06 -2.62 -26.78
C THR A 191 -19.90 -3.64 -27.90
N TYR A 192 -19.27 -4.77 -27.58
CA TYR A 192 -18.96 -5.83 -28.53
C TYR A 192 -19.21 -7.21 -27.94
N LEU A 193 -19.63 -8.15 -28.80
CA LEU A 193 -19.70 -9.58 -28.52
C LEU A 193 -18.56 -10.36 -29.21
N ALA A 194 -17.53 -9.66 -29.69
CA ALA A 194 -16.41 -10.24 -30.43
C ALA A 194 -15.07 -9.78 -29.83
N GLU A 195 -14.06 -10.65 -29.86
CA GLU A 195 -12.69 -10.36 -29.45
C GLU A 195 -12.04 -9.29 -30.34
N SER A 196 -12.40 -9.26 -31.63
CA SER A 196 -11.94 -8.22 -32.56
C SER A 196 -12.86 -7.01 -32.49
N ILE A 197 -12.34 -5.89 -31.98
CA ILE A 197 -13.01 -4.60 -31.99
C ILE A 197 -13.02 -4.07 -33.43
N SER A 198 -14.20 -3.97 -34.03
CA SER A 198 -14.41 -3.40 -35.36
C SER A 198 -15.61 -2.47 -35.33
N PRO A 199 -15.52 -1.23 -35.84
CA PRO A 199 -16.63 -0.27 -35.83
C PRO A 199 -17.93 -0.81 -36.43
N THR A 200 -17.86 -1.75 -37.37
CA THR A 200 -19.04 -2.33 -38.03
C THR A 200 -19.71 -3.44 -37.22
N LEU A 201 -19.11 -3.87 -36.11
CA LEU A 201 -19.58 -4.98 -35.27
C LEU A 201 -20.01 -4.53 -33.86
N ALA A 202 -20.09 -3.22 -33.63
CA ALA A 202 -20.60 -2.70 -32.35
C ALA A 202 -22.06 -3.11 -32.15
N LEU A 203 -22.39 -3.60 -30.95
CA LEU A 203 -23.77 -3.94 -30.56
C LEU A 203 -24.53 -2.69 -30.16
N ASP A 204 -23.88 -1.86 -29.33
CA ASP A 204 -24.31 -0.55 -28.92
C ASP A 204 -23.21 0.44 -29.31
N GLU A 205 -23.61 1.61 -29.82
CA GLU A 205 -22.74 2.77 -29.99
C GLU A 205 -23.46 3.98 -29.40
N ASN A 206 -22.72 4.80 -28.65
CA ASN A 206 -23.20 6.06 -28.10
C ASN A 206 -22.10 7.12 -28.18
N ILE A 207 -22.47 8.33 -28.59
CA ILE A 207 -21.58 9.50 -28.58
C ILE A 207 -22.09 10.44 -27.49
N VAL A 208 -21.25 10.67 -26.49
CA VAL A 208 -21.59 11.46 -25.29
C VAL A 208 -20.79 12.75 -25.32
N GLU A 209 -21.45 13.87 -25.05
CA GLU A 209 -20.74 15.13 -24.83
C GLU A 209 -19.87 15.01 -23.56
N GLY A 210 -18.60 15.41 -23.67
CA GLY A 210 -17.69 15.46 -22.53
C GLY A 210 -17.92 16.69 -21.66
N PHE A 211 -16.83 17.15 -21.05
CA PHE A 211 -16.80 18.32 -20.19
C PHE A 211 -15.77 19.33 -20.68
N VAL A 212 -15.98 20.60 -20.32
CA VAL A 212 -15.05 21.68 -20.66
C VAL A 212 -13.77 21.55 -19.82
N ILE A 213 -12.62 21.84 -20.43
CA ILE A 213 -11.33 21.89 -19.74
C ILE A 213 -11.03 23.32 -19.34
N ASN A 214 -10.90 23.55 -18.03
CA ASN A 214 -10.68 24.84 -17.42
C ASN A 214 -9.19 25.06 -17.08
N PRO A 215 -8.75 26.33 -16.91
CA PRO A 215 -7.42 26.60 -16.37
C PRO A 215 -7.24 25.96 -14.98
N VAL A 216 -6.00 25.55 -14.68
CA VAL A 216 -5.64 24.90 -13.41
C VAL A 216 -5.04 25.91 -12.43
N LEU A 217 -5.28 25.74 -11.12
CA LEU A 217 -4.59 26.53 -10.10
C LEU A 217 -3.09 26.19 -10.07
N ASN A 218 -2.25 27.15 -9.65
CA ASN A 218 -0.82 26.91 -9.50
C ASN A 218 -0.53 25.94 -8.34
N THR A 219 -1.26 26.11 -7.23
CA THR A 219 -1.17 25.27 -6.02
C THR A 219 -2.57 24.99 -5.51
N TRP A 220 -2.82 23.74 -5.14
CA TRP A 220 -3.98 23.29 -4.38
C TRP A 220 -3.55 22.08 -3.56
N GLU A 221 -3.48 22.22 -2.26
CA GLU A 221 -3.02 21.17 -1.34
C GLU A 221 -3.63 21.34 0.05
N TYR A 222 -3.59 20.27 0.83
CA TYR A 222 -4.02 20.28 2.22
C TYR A 222 -2.95 19.72 3.15
N VAL A 223 -3.03 20.09 4.43
CA VAL A 223 -2.28 19.46 5.53
C VAL A 223 -3.28 19.01 6.58
N ASN A 224 -3.40 17.70 6.80
CA ASN A 224 -4.34 17.07 7.74
C ASN A 224 -3.62 16.52 9.00
N GLU A 225 -2.62 17.25 9.47
CA GLU A 225 -1.83 16.91 10.64
C GLU A 225 -2.38 17.59 11.91
N ASP A 226 -2.29 16.93 13.06
CA ASP A 226 -2.58 17.55 14.35
C ASP A 226 -1.41 18.45 14.83
N GLU A 227 -1.53 19.06 16.02
CA GLU A 227 -0.48 19.90 16.61
C GLU A 227 0.85 19.17 16.86
N GLN A 228 0.86 17.84 16.72
CA GLN A 228 2.01 16.95 16.94
C GLN A 228 2.57 16.40 15.62
N GLY A 229 2.00 16.78 14.47
CA GLY A 229 2.43 16.32 13.14
C GLY A 229 1.84 14.97 12.73
N HIS A 230 0.81 14.45 13.43
CA HIS A 230 0.19 13.17 13.08
C HIS A 230 -1.03 13.35 12.18
N ASN A 231 -1.15 12.52 11.15
CA ASN A 231 -2.32 12.52 10.28
C ASN A 231 -3.60 12.12 11.03
N GLN A 232 -4.64 12.96 10.93
CA GLN A 232 -5.91 12.75 11.60
C GLN A 232 -6.86 11.91 10.73
N ILE A 233 -6.67 10.58 10.70
CA ILE A 233 -7.32 9.66 9.72
C ILE A 233 -8.38 8.71 10.28
N ASN A 234 -8.69 8.79 11.58
CA ASN A 234 -9.64 7.88 12.20
C ASN A 234 -11.10 8.23 11.82
N GLY A 235 -11.91 7.24 11.45
CA GLY A 235 -13.30 7.48 11.06
C GLY A 235 -14.14 8.06 12.20
N ASN A 236 -15.02 9.02 11.89
CA ASN A 236 -15.80 9.82 12.84
C ASN A 236 -14.98 10.63 13.85
N SER A 237 -13.66 10.79 13.67
CA SER A 237 -12.86 11.70 14.50
C SER A 237 -12.88 13.11 13.93
N PHE A 238 -12.68 14.10 14.79
CA PHE A 238 -12.40 15.46 14.33
C PHE A 238 -11.05 15.53 13.61
N VAL A 239 -10.99 16.44 12.64
CA VAL A 239 -9.78 16.89 11.97
C VAL A 239 -9.67 18.38 12.27
N ARG A 240 -8.85 18.71 13.26
CA ARG A 240 -8.61 20.07 13.69
C ARG A 240 -7.46 20.67 12.91
N ASN A 241 -7.43 21.99 12.74
CA ASN A 241 -6.36 22.70 12.04
C ASN A 241 -6.12 22.18 10.61
N LEU A 242 -7.17 21.80 9.86
CA LEU A 242 -7.01 21.43 8.46
C LEU A 242 -6.60 22.69 7.69
N HIS A 243 -5.39 22.70 7.16
CA HIS A 243 -4.89 23.79 6.34
C HIS A 243 -5.14 23.50 4.87
N LEU A 244 -5.77 24.42 4.16
CA LEU A 244 -5.99 24.35 2.71
C LEU A 244 -5.25 25.52 2.07
N THR A 245 -4.27 25.23 1.22
CA THR A 245 -3.43 26.23 0.56
C THR A 245 -3.77 26.29 -0.92
N MET A 246 -4.06 27.50 -1.42
CA MET A 246 -4.41 27.74 -2.81
C MET A 246 -3.61 28.90 -3.40
N GLN A 247 -3.14 28.73 -4.65
CA GLN A 247 -2.52 29.79 -5.44
C GLN A 247 -3.23 29.93 -6.80
N PHE A 248 -3.74 31.13 -7.08
CA PHE A 248 -4.48 31.40 -8.30
C PHE A 248 -3.55 31.93 -9.42
N PRO A 249 -3.73 31.48 -10.67
CA PRO A 249 -2.97 31.99 -11.83
C PRO A 249 -3.41 33.41 -12.23
N ASP A 250 -4.64 33.79 -11.88
CA ASP A 250 -5.21 35.10 -12.08
C ASP A 250 -5.42 35.83 -10.75
N ARG A 251 -5.55 37.16 -10.82
CA ARG A 251 -5.87 37.96 -9.64
C ARG A 251 -7.33 37.74 -9.24
N LEU A 252 -7.61 37.75 -7.94
CA LEU A 252 -8.99 37.75 -7.44
C LEU A 252 -9.50 39.18 -7.38
N PHE A 253 -10.60 39.47 -8.07
CA PHE A 253 -11.24 40.80 -8.10
C PHE A 253 -12.45 40.88 -7.17
N ASP A 254 -12.85 42.10 -6.77
CA ASP A 254 -14.12 42.31 -6.06
C ASP A 254 -15.29 41.74 -6.87
N GLY A 255 -16.11 40.93 -6.20
CA GLY A 255 -17.24 40.21 -6.77
C GLY A 255 -16.94 38.78 -7.22
N ASP A 256 -15.67 38.38 -7.32
CA ASP A 256 -15.31 36.99 -7.60
C ASP A 256 -15.78 36.05 -6.47
N THR A 257 -15.89 34.77 -6.77
CA THR A 257 -16.26 33.75 -5.78
C THR A 257 -15.32 32.56 -5.86
N VAL A 258 -14.81 32.10 -4.72
CA VAL A 258 -14.02 30.88 -4.60
C VAL A 258 -14.85 29.85 -3.85
N GLU A 259 -15.05 28.68 -4.45
CA GLU A 259 -15.74 27.55 -3.84
C GLU A 259 -14.75 26.43 -3.55
N VAL A 260 -14.73 25.96 -2.31
CA VAL A 260 -14.00 24.77 -1.87
C VAL A 260 -15.02 23.71 -1.47
N ARG A 261 -15.00 22.56 -2.15
CA ARG A 261 -15.87 21.43 -1.84
C ARG A 261 -15.03 20.30 -1.24
N ALA A 262 -15.42 19.90 -0.04
CA ALA A 262 -14.85 18.76 0.65
C ALA A 262 -15.34 17.43 0.03
N PRO A 263 -14.59 16.34 0.24
CA PRO A 263 -15.04 15.00 -0.12
C PRO A 263 -16.38 14.64 0.53
N GLU A 264 -17.09 13.68 -0.05
CA GLU A 264 -18.39 13.26 0.49
C GLU A 264 -18.26 12.80 1.95
N GLY A 265 -19.16 13.29 2.81
CA GLY A 265 -19.19 12.95 4.24
C GLY A 265 -18.28 13.81 5.14
N PHE A 266 -17.51 14.75 4.59
CA PHE A 266 -16.75 15.73 5.37
C PHE A 266 -17.56 17.03 5.56
N PRO A 267 -18.03 17.35 6.79
CA PRO A 267 -18.71 18.60 7.06
C PRO A 267 -17.70 19.74 7.24
N LEU A 268 -17.92 20.86 6.57
CA LEU A 268 -17.22 22.13 6.79
C LEU A 268 -18.06 23.14 7.57
N GLU A 269 -19.37 22.90 7.67
CA GLU A 269 -20.32 23.71 8.44
C GLU A 269 -20.25 23.38 9.94
N ASP A 270 -20.32 24.39 10.79
CA ASP A 270 -20.37 24.24 12.25
C ASP A 270 -21.68 23.53 12.65
N PRO A 271 -21.62 22.36 13.34
CA PRO A 271 -22.80 21.64 13.79
C PRO A 271 -23.74 22.44 14.70
N GLN A 272 -23.22 23.48 15.36
CA GLN A 272 -23.99 24.35 16.26
C GLN A 272 -24.52 25.61 15.58
N GLN A 273 -23.95 26.01 14.45
CA GLN A 273 -24.26 27.27 13.76
C GLN A 273 -24.39 27.07 12.24
N PRO A 274 -25.61 26.79 11.74
CA PRO A 274 -25.83 26.62 10.32
C PRO A 274 -25.44 27.85 9.50
N GLY A 275 -24.77 27.65 8.37
CA GLY A 275 -24.24 28.70 7.49
C GLY A 275 -22.81 29.17 7.82
N VAL A 276 -22.29 28.80 9.00
CA VAL A 276 -20.96 29.21 9.48
C VAL A 276 -19.94 28.11 9.26
N CYS A 277 -18.75 28.46 8.79
CA CYS A 277 -17.65 27.51 8.64
C CYS A 277 -17.03 27.16 10.00
N TRP A 278 -16.83 25.87 10.25
CA TRP A 278 -16.36 25.36 11.53
C TRP A 278 -14.90 25.78 11.81
N ASP A 279 -14.69 26.57 12.87
CA ASP A 279 -13.37 27.10 13.28
C ASP A 279 -12.57 27.75 12.14
N PHE A 280 -13.26 28.41 11.21
CA PHE A 280 -12.61 29.01 10.05
C PHE A 280 -11.70 30.19 10.42
N ALA A 281 -10.49 30.22 9.86
CA ALA A 281 -9.57 31.35 9.92
C ALA A 281 -8.72 31.47 8.65
N PHE A 282 -8.42 32.72 8.24
CA PHE A 282 -7.33 32.95 7.30
C PHE A 282 -5.99 32.87 8.04
N VAL A 283 -5.02 32.17 7.47
CA VAL A 283 -3.68 32.01 8.07
C VAL A 283 -2.78 33.16 7.60
N GLU A 284 -2.36 34.02 8.53
CA GLU A 284 -1.48 35.14 8.22
C GLU A 284 -0.05 34.68 7.88
N GLN A 285 0.45 35.07 6.70
CA GLN A 285 1.87 34.89 6.35
C GLN A 285 2.65 36.18 6.65
N THR A 286 3.55 36.15 7.64
CA THR A 286 4.41 37.30 7.95
C THR A 286 5.58 37.37 6.97
N THR A 287 5.53 38.31 6.02
CA THR A 287 6.74 38.75 5.29
C THR A 287 7.12 40.18 5.70
N VAL A 288 8.41 40.49 5.57
CA VAL A 288 9.13 41.58 6.29
C VAL A 288 8.62 43.00 5.99
N THR A 289 7.66 43.23 5.09
CA THR A 289 7.21 44.60 4.76
C THR A 289 5.72 44.83 4.49
N ASP A 290 4.82 43.84 4.49
CA ASP A 290 3.36 44.05 4.46
C ASP A 290 2.63 42.76 4.87
N THR A 291 1.48 42.86 5.54
CA THR A 291 0.58 41.71 5.78
C THR A 291 -0.09 41.33 4.46
N THR A 292 0.50 40.37 3.74
CA THR A 292 -0.03 39.82 2.49
C THR A 292 -0.39 38.34 2.71
N GLY A 293 -1.58 37.89 2.30
CA GLY A 293 -2.01 36.49 2.41
C GLY A 293 -3.40 36.26 3.03
N VAL A 294 -4.14 37.32 3.38
CA VAL A 294 -5.49 37.23 3.95
C VAL A 294 -6.50 38.06 3.14
N LEU A 295 -7.78 37.70 3.23
CA LEU A 295 -8.89 38.38 2.55
C LEU A 295 -9.85 38.99 3.61
N PRO A 296 -9.46 40.10 4.27
CA PRO A 296 -10.13 40.60 5.46
C PRO A 296 -11.51 41.21 5.21
N ASN A 297 -11.82 41.63 3.98
CA ASN A 297 -13.12 42.23 3.65
C ASN A 297 -14.09 41.19 3.05
N SER A 298 -13.56 40.04 2.64
CA SER A 298 -14.31 38.97 1.98
C SER A 298 -15.20 38.21 2.96
N MET A 299 -16.33 37.70 2.45
CA MET A 299 -17.32 36.98 3.26
C MET A 299 -17.18 35.47 3.03
N VAL A 300 -17.22 34.68 4.10
CA VAL A 300 -17.06 33.22 4.04
C VAL A 300 -18.30 32.57 4.62
N ASN A 301 -18.90 31.64 3.87
CA ASN A 301 -20.06 30.87 4.29
C ASN A 301 -19.78 29.38 4.06
N CYS A 302 -20.34 28.52 4.91
CA CYS A 302 -20.31 27.08 4.70
C CYS A 302 -21.71 26.47 4.72
N SER A 303 -21.90 25.44 3.91
CA SER A 303 -23.10 24.60 3.93
C SER A 303 -22.70 23.16 3.66
N HIS A 304 -22.97 22.27 4.60
CA HIS A 304 -22.55 20.87 4.55
C HIS A 304 -21.03 20.76 4.26
N GLY A 305 -20.65 20.25 3.09
CA GLY A 305 -19.25 20.11 2.64
C GLY A 305 -18.78 21.20 1.67
N LEU A 306 -19.50 22.32 1.53
CA LEU A 306 -19.15 23.42 0.63
C LEU A 306 -18.78 24.67 1.44
N LEU A 307 -17.59 25.21 1.19
CA LEU A 307 -17.11 26.49 1.68
C LEU A 307 -17.07 27.48 0.51
N THR A 308 -17.67 28.65 0.69
CA THR A 308 -17.74 29.70 -0.34
C THR A 308 -17.15 30.99 0.20
N ILE A 309 -16.15 31.55 -0.50
CA ILE A 309 -15.53 32.84 -0.23
C ILE A 309 -16.00 33.82 -1.30
N HIS A 310 -16.75 34.85 -0.90
CA HIS A 310 -17.13 35.97 -1.75
C HIS A 310 -16.10 37.08 -1.62
N ILE A 311 -15.34 37.33 -2.69
CA ILE A 311 -14.23 38.28 -2.70
C ILE A 311 -14.77 39.71 -2.65
N ARG A 312 -14.34 40.49 -1.65
CA ARG A 312 -14.77 41.89 -1.43
C ARG A 312 -13.59 42.84 -1.16
N GLU A 313 -12.41 42.47 -1.65
CA GLU A 313 -11.21 43.24 -1.38
C GLU A 313 -11.17 44.55 -2.18
N PRO A 314 -10.76 45.68 -1.56
CA PRO A 314 -10.68 46.97 -2.25
C PRO A 314 -9.57 47.00 -3.31
N PHE A 315 -8.58 46.12 -3.18
CA PHE A 315 -7.52 45.90 -4.15
C PHE A 315 -7.49 44.41 -4.53
N PRO A 316 -7.31 44.07 -5.82
CA PRO A 316 -7.30 42.68 -6.24
C PRO A 316 -6.21 41.87 -5.54
N PHE A 317 -6.56 40.68 -5.04
CA PHE A 317 -5.59 39.75 -4.46
C PHE A 317 -4.61 39.31 -5.55
N PRO A 318 -3.28 39.34 -5.29
CA PRO A 318 -2.29 39.04 -6.31
C PRO A 318 -2.39 37.58 -6.79
N ARG A 319 -2.10 37.37 -8.07
CA ARG A 319 -1.86 36.02 -8.60
C ARG A 319 -0.55 35.45 -8.04
N ASP A 320 -0.37 34.14 -8.13
CA ASP A 320 0.85 33.42 -7.74
C ASP A 320 1.22 33.62 -6.25
N PHE A 321 0.24 33.94 -5.39
CA PHE A 321 0.42 34.19 -3.97
C PHE A 321 -0.41 33.20 -3.15
N ASP A 322 0.15 32.73 -2.04
CA ASP A 322 -0.54 31.78 -1.15
C ASP A 322 -1.72 32.43 -0.44
N LEU A 323 -2.88 31.82 -0.61
CA LEU A 323 -4.02 31.99 0.27
C LEU A 323 -4.19 30.70 1.06
N THR A 324 -3.93 30.74 2.36
CA THR A 324 -4.09 29.59 3.25
C THR A 324 -5.25 29.84 4.21
N ILE A 325 -6.18 28.88 4.27
CA ILE A 325 -7.27 28.87 5.24
C ILE A 325 -7.09 27.70 6.21
N SER A 326 -7.51 27.89 7.45
CA SER A 326 -7.65 26.83 8.45
C SER A 326 -9.13 26.60 8.72
N VAL A 327 -9.56 25.35 8.79
CA VAL A 327 -10.94 24.95 9.08
C VAL A 327 -10.93 23.65 9.90
N THR A 328 -11.96 23.42 10.71
CA THR A 328 -12.19 22.12 11.35
C THR A 328 -13.17 21.30 10.51
N THR A 329 -12.94 20.00 10.42
CA THR A 329 -13.91 19.05 9.84
C THR A 329 -13.96 17.77 10.68
N SER A 330 -14.72 16.77 10.24
CA SER A 330 -14.69 15.43 10.82
C SER A 330 -14.62 14.39 9.72
N ASN A 331 -13.81 13.35 9.95
CA ASN A 331 -13.72 12.22 9.04
C ASN A 331 -15.08 11.50 8.94
N PRO A 332 -15.49 11.05 7.75
CA PRO A 332 -16.61 10.12 7.61
C PRO A 332 -16.29 8.78 8.30
N SER A 333 -17.28 7.89 8.40
CA SER A 333 -17.09 6.59 9.05
C SER A 333 -16.17 5.64 8.28
N THR A 334 -16.03 5.86 6.97
CA THR A 334 -15.24 5.07 6.01
C THR A 334 -14.72 5.99 4.92
N THR A 335 -13.65 5.60 4.24
CA THR A 335 -13.17 6.31 3.04
C THR A 335 -14.32 6.40 2.02
N PRO A 336 -14.63 7.60 1.50
CA PRO A 336 -15.59 7.75 0.41
C PRO A 336 -15.15 6.96 -0.82
N PHE A 337 -16.08 6.73 -1.75
CA PHE A 337 -15.75 6.06 -3.00
C PHE A 337 -14.74 6.89 -3.82
N VAL A 338 -14.00 6.24 -4.74
CA VAL A 338 -12.84 6.83 -5.42
C VAL A 338 -13.15 8.10 -6.23
N THR A 339 -14.42 8.34 -6.59
CA THR A 339 -14.86 9.57 -7.27
C THR A 339 -15.32 10.66 -6.31
N ASP A 340 -15.60 10.31 -5.06
CA ASP A 340 -16.19 11.18 -4.06
C ASP A 340 -15.18 11.59 -2.98
N ASN A 341 -14.01 10.93 -2.94
CA ASN A 341 -12.91 11.23 -2.02
C ASN A 341 -11.99 12.36 -2.52
N TRP A 342 -12.52 13.53 -2.88
CA TRP A 342 -11.72 14.62 -3.48
C TRP A 342 -12.03 16.00 -2.90
N TRP A 343 -10.97 16.75 -2.60
CA TRP A 343 -11.02 18.17 -2.29
C TRP A 343 -10.94 18.96 -3.58
N THR A 344 -11.97 19.74 -3.89
CA THR A 344 -12.00 20.54 -5.14
C THR A 344 -12.10 22.03 -4.83
N VAL A 345 -11.42 22.83 -5.64
CA VAL A 345 -11.48 24.30 -5.57
C VAL A 345 -11.83 24.88 -6.94
N THR A 346 -12.71 25.87 -6.97
CA THR A 346 -13.14 26.54 -8.20
C THR A 346 -13.24 28.05 -7.98
N HIS A 347 -12.60 28.82 -8.84
CA HIS A 347 -12.65 30.29 -8.88
C HIS A 347 -13.56 30.75 -10.01
N TYR A 348 -14.61 31.49 -9.65
CA TYR A 348 -15.57 32.09 -10.57
C TYR A 348 -15.37 33.60 -10.66
N ALA A 349 -15.54 34.12 -11.88
CA ALA A 349 -15.51 35.56 -12.12
C ALA A 349 -16.76 36.28 -11.58
N ALA A 350 -16.59 37.55 -11.22
CA ALA A 350 -17.66 38.41 -10.73
C ALA A 350 -18.91 38.41 -11.64
N GLY A 351 -20.06 38.13 -11.02
CA GLY A 351 -21.38 38.20 -11.68
C GLY A 351 -21.78 36.96 -12.49
N SER A 352 -21.00 35.88 -12.48
CA SER A 352 -21.35 34.61 -13.14
C SER A 352 -20.82 33.40 -12.36
N THR A 353 -21.73 32.52 -11.92
CA THR A 353 -21.36 31.19 -11.38
C THR A 353 -21.09 30.16 -12.48
N ALA A 354 -21.16 30.55 -13.77
CA ALA A 354 -20.93 29.66 -14.90
C ALA A 354 -19.52 29.83 -15.51
N THR A 355 -18.82 30.92 -15.20
CA THR A 355 -17.53 31.24 -15.83
C THR A 355 -16.39 30.93 -14.87
N ILE A 356 -15.83 29.73 -15.00
CA ILE A 356 -14.68 29.26 -14.24
C ILE A 356 -13.41 29.93 -14.77
N GLN A 357 -12.72 30.67 -13.90
CA GLN A 357 -11.40 31.24 -14.18
C GLN A 357 -10.30 30.22 -13.94
N SER A 358 -10.39 29.46 -12.85
CA SER A 358 -9.48 28.35 -12.57
C SER A 358 -10.12 27.30 -11.65
N THR A 359 -9.67 26.06 -11.74
CA THR A 359 -10.11 24.97 -10.84
C THR A 359 -9.01 23.93 -10.63
N HIS A 360 -9.08 23.16 -9.54
CA HIS A 360 -8.15 22.08 -9.24
C HIS A 360 -8.81 21.09 -8.28
N ALA A 361 -8.32 19.86 -8.25
CA ALA A 361 -8.77 18.80 -7.36
C ALA A 361 -7.55 18.05 -6.81
N VAL A 362 -7.60 17.66 -5.53
CA VAL A 362 -6.64 16.75 -4.92
C VAL A 362 -7.39 15.65 -4.18
N GLU A 363 -6.86 14.43 -4.25
CA GLU A 363 -7.43 13.26 -3.59
C GLU A 363 -7.42 13.47 -2.07
N GLY A 364 -8.48 13.08 -1.39
CA GLY A 364 -8.54 13.03 0.08
C GLY A 364 -7.69 11.90 0.65
N TRP A 365 -7.63 11.82 1.97
CA TRP A 365 -6.87 10.78 2.66
C TRP A 365 -7.70 9.50 2.91
N PRO A 366 -7.05 8.33 3.04
CA PRO A 366 -7.73 7.12 3.47
C PRO A 366 -8.18 7.24 4.94
N ILE A 367 -9.36 6.71 5.25
CA ILE A 367 -9.94 6.72 6.58
C ILE A 367 -9.84 5.32 7.18
N ILE A 368 -9.41 5.23 8.44
CA ILE A 368 -9.41 3.99 9.21
C ILE A 368 -10.77 3.84 9.89
N PRO A 369 -11.66 2.93 9.42
CA PRO A 369 -12.98 2.76 10.01
C PRO A 369 -12.87 2.22 11.43
N GLN A 370 -13.64 2.79 12.36
CA GLN A 370 -13.61 2.39 13.77
C GLN A 370 -14.62 1.28 14.04
N LEU A 371 -14.25 0.27 14.84
CA LEU A 371 -15.19 -0.78 15.26
C LEU A 371 -16.26 -0.18 16.20
N ARG A 372 -17.53 -0.48 15.94
CA ARG A 372 -18.64 -0.07 16.84
C ARG A 372 -18.97 -1.17 17.83
N ASN A 373 -19.38 -0.81 19.04
CA ASN A 373 -19.81 -1.75 20.09
C ASN A 373 -18.79 -2.89 20.34
N ALA A 374 -17.50 -2.58 20.24
CA ALA A 374 -16.45 -3.55 20.51
C ALA A 374 -16.43 -3.88 22.00
N THR A 375 -16.64 -5.15 22.33
CA THR A 375 -16.63 -5.66 23.71
C THR A 375 -15.83 -6.94 23.77
N VAL A 376 -15.02 -7.07 24.81
CA VAL A 376 -14.36 -8.33 25.15
C VAL A 376 -14.73 -8.71 26.57
N THR A 377 -15.29 -9.90 26.75
CA THR A 377 -15.77 -10.37 28.05
C THR A 377 -15.22 -11.76 28.36
N LEU A 378 -14.73 -11.96 29.58
CA LEU A 378 -14.39 -13.29 30.09
C LEU A 378 -15.63 -14.18 30.15
N VAL A 379 -15.52 -15.40 29.63
CA VAL A 379 -16.58 -16.41 29.64
C VAL A 379 -16.05 -17.74 30.18
N GLY A 380 -16.86 -18.45 30.94
CA GLY A 380 -16.48 -19.73 31.56
C GLY A 380 -16.32 -19.65 33.08
N HIS A 381 -15.77 -20.72 33.68
CA HIS A 381 -15.71 -20.93 35.13
C HIS A 381 -14.34 -20.59 35.76
N LEU A 382 -13.34 -20.34 34.92
CA LEU A 382 -12.00 -19.93 35.34
C LEU A 382 -11.82 -18.48 34.90
N MET A 383 -11.73 -17.56 35.86
CA MET A 383 -11.56 -16.11 35.64
C MET A 383 -10.42 -15.56 36.51
N LYS A 384 -9.44 -16.41 36.82
CA LYS A 384 -8.30 -16.07 37.68
C LYS A 384 -7.05 -15.85 36.82
N ALA A 385 -6.20 -14.91 37.22
CA ALA A 385 -4.87 -14.73 36.64
C ALA A 385 -4.14 -16.07 36.46
N THR A 386 -3.40 -16.23 35.37
CA THR A 386 -2.71 -17.47 34.92
C THR A 386 -3.60 -18.65 34.55
N ALA A 387 -4.92 -18.58 34.73
CA ALA A 387 -5.82 -19.67 34.39
C ALA A 387 -6.10 -19.73 32.89
N THR A 388 -6.12 -20.92 32.32
CA THR A 388 -6.65 -21.17 30.98
C THR A 388 -8.16 -20.91 30.99
N SER A 389 -8.58 -19.93 30.19
CA SER A 389 -9.92 -19.36 30.22
C SER A 389 -10.45 -19.17 28.80
N SER A 390 -11.64 -18.60 28.67
CA SER A 390 -12.19 -18.24 27.38
C SER A 390 -12.66 -16.79 27.39
N VAL A 391 -12.51 -16.09 26.27
CA VAL A 391 -13.02 -14.73 26.10
C VAL A 391 -13.94 -14.68 24.90
N ARG A 392 -15.02 -13.93 25.04
CA ARG A 392 -15.90 -13.57 23.94
C ARG A 392 -15.49 -12.21 23.42
N VAL A 393 -15.22 -12.14 22.13
CA VAL A 393 -14.99 -10.89 21.40
C VAL A 393 -16.22 -10.63 20.55
N SER A 394 -16.74 -9.40 20.58
CA SER A 394 -17.84 -9.03 19.72
C SER A 394 -17.78 -7.55 19.36
N PHE A 395 -18.07 -7.22 18.10
CA PHE A 395 -18.04 -5.87 17.57
C PHE A 395 -18.91 -5.78 16.31
N ILE A 396 -19.20 -4.56 15.86
CA ILE A 396 -19.81 -4.27 14.57
C ILE A 396 -18.75 -3.65 13.67
N SER A 397 -18.45 -4.30 12.55
CA SER A 397 -17.54 -3.74 11.55
C SER A 397 -18.25 -2.64 10.75
N VAL A 398 -17.53 -1.62 10.32
CA VAL A 398 -18.07 -0.58 9.42
C VAL A 398 -17.80 -0.95 7.95
N SER A 399 -16.74 -1.72 7.69
CA SER A 399 -16.39 -2.22 6.37
C SER A 399 -16.33 -3.74 6.38
N ARG A 400 -16.56 -4.37 5.22
CA ARG A 400 -16.39 -5.82 5.07
C ARG A 400 -14.94 -6.19 5.40
N ALA A 401 -14.75 -7.26 6.16
CA ALA A 401 -13.43 -7.77 6.53
C ALA A 401 -13.42 -9.30 6.46
N ASP A 402 -12.23 -9.87 6.26
CA ASP A 402 -11.97 -11.31 6.09
C ASP A 402 -11.08 -11.89 7.20
N ALA A 403 -10.51 -11.02 8.04
CA ALA A 403 -9.66 -11.40 9.16
C ALA A 403 -9.91 -10.53 10.40
N VAL A 404 -9.68 -11.13 11.57
CA VAL A 404 -9.70 -10.45 12.88
C VAL A 404 -8.36 -10.68 13.55
N LEU A 405 -7.75 -9.60 14.05
CA LEU A 405 -6.60 -9.66 14.94
C LEU A 405 -7.05 -9.21 16.35
N VAL A 406 -6.71 -10.02 17.34
CA VAL A 406 -7.02 -9.77 18.76
C VAL A 406 -5.70 -9.80 19.53
N GLU A 407 -5.32 -8.66 20.12
CA GLU A 407 -4.09 -8.51 20.90
C GLU A 407 -4.38 -8.17 22.37
N ALA A 408 -4.04 -9.06 23.30
CA ALA A 408 -4.13 -8.79 24.73
C ALA A 408 -2.88 -8.03 25.20
N VAL A 409 -3.06 -6.75 25.48
CA VAL A 409 -1.98 -5.81 25.80
C VAL A 409 -1.64 -5.85 27.29
N GLU A 410 -2.67 -5.78 28.13
CA GLU A 410 -2.55 -5.84 29.58
C GLU A 410 -3.70 -6.63 30.21
N PRO A 411 -3.44 -7.37 31.31
CA PRO A 411 -2.15 -7.57 31.97
C PRO A 411 -1.16 -8.43 31.15
N VAL A 412 0.15 -8.23 31.36
CA VAL A 412 1.19 -9.04 30.69
C VAL A 412 1.06 -10.54 31.01
N GLY A 413 1.48 -11.38 30.07
CA GLY A 413 1.46 -12.84 30.22
C GLY A 413 0.17 -13.53 29.80
N PHE A 414 -0.68 -12.84 29.02
CA PHE A 414 -1.64 -13.58 28.19
C PHE A 414 -0.88 -14.55 27.28
N ASP A 415 -1.48 -15.70 27.03
CA ASP A 415 -0.92 -16.72 26.15
C ASP A 415 -2.02 -17.24 25.22
N PHE A 416 -1.95 -16.87 23.94
CA PHE A 416 -2.82 -17.39 22.87
C PHE A 416 -2.22 -18.58 22.13
N SER A 417 -1.01 -19.07 22.49
CA SER A 417 -0.32 -20.14 21.74
C SER A 417 -1.10 -21.45 21.64
N ALA A 418 -2.00 -21.72 22.59
CA ALA A 418 -2.87 -22.90 22.61
C ALA A 418 -4.34 -22.56 22.26
N ALA A 419 -4.64 -21.31 21.93
CA ALA A 419 -6.01 -20.83 21.81
C ALA A 419 -6.68 -21.30 20.52
N ALA A 420 -7.99 -21.50 20.58
CA ALA A 420 -8.82 -21.83 19.42
C ALA A 420 -10.00 -20.87 19.33
N VAL A 421 -10.50 -20.62 18.11
CA VAL A 421 -11.56 -19.63 17.87
C VAL A 421 -12.79 -20.29 17.29
N TYR A 422 -13.96 -19.98 17.86
CA TYR A 422 -15.26 -20.48 17.43
C TYR A 422 -16.23 -19.34 17.20
N ARG A 423 -16.98 -19.39 16.10
CA ARG A 423 -18.03 -18.40 15.80
C ARG A 423 -19.19 -18.59 16.77
N SER A 424 -19.71 -17.48 17.32
CA SER A 424 -20.82 -17.52 18.28
C SER A 424 -21.97 -16.61 17.88
N ALA A 425 -23.21 -17.05 18.11
CA ALA A 425 -24.39 -16.24 17.83
C ALA A 425 -24.47 -15.02 18.79
N PRO A 426 -24.85 -13.81 18.33
CA PRO A 426 -24.89 -12.58 19.13
C PRO A 426 -25.79 -12.66 20.38
N THR A 427 -26.82 -13.51 20.36
CA THR A 427 -27.84 -13.64 21.42
C THR A 427 -27.72 -14.92 22.25
N ALA A 428 -26.68 -15.73 22.05
CA ALA A 428 -26.51 -16.97 22.79
C ALA A 428 -26.07 -16.71 24.24
N ALA A 429 -26.97 -16.97 25.19
CA ALA A 429 -26.66 -17.01 26.62
C ALA A 429 -25.44 -17.91 26.88
N PRO A 430 -24.54 -17.54 27.82
CA PRO A 430 -23.36 -18.35 28.12
C PRO A 430 -23.80 -19.72 28.64
N ARG A 431 -23.74 -20.75 27.79
CA ARG A 431 -24.00 -22.14 28.21
C ARG A 431 -22.71 -22.70 28.80
N ASN A 432 -22.73 -22.92 30.11
CA ASN A 432 -21.61 -23.36 30.95
C ASN A 432 -21.18 -24.83 30.74
N SER A 433 -21.18 -25.36 29.51
CA SER A 433 -20.76 -26.75 29.28
C SER A 433 -19.91 -26.89 28.01
N LEU A 434 -18.71 -27.44 28.18
CA LEU A 434 -17.77 -27.90 27.14
C LEU A 434 -18.39 -28.83 26.08
N SER A 435 -19.61 -29.34 26.29
CA SER A 435 -20.37 -30.11 25.31
C SER A 435 -21.05 -29.26 24.21
N GLY A 436 -21.11 -27.93 24.35
CA GLY A 436 -21.76 -27.02 23.40
C GLY A 436 -20.84 -26.37 22.36
N VAL A 437 -19.52 -26.35 22.61
CA VAL A 437 -18.51 -25.78 21.68
C VAL A 437 -18.27 -26.72 20.47
N ALA A 438 -18.52 -28.01 20.65
CA ALA A 438 -18.38 -29.03 19.60
C ALA A 438 -19.40 -28.95 18.45
N GLN A 439 -20.38 -28.03 18.51
CA GLN A 439 -21.36 -27.78 17.43
C GLN A 439 -21.20 -26.40 16.77
N GLN A 440 -20.18 -25.62 17.14
CA GLN A 440 -19.92 -24.29 16.56
C GLN A 440 -18.85 -24.35 15.47
N GLU A 441 -18.99 -23.48 14.46
CA GLU A 441 -18.02 -23.34 13.37
C GLU A 441 -16.66 -22.89 13.94
N ARG A 442 -15.64 -23.73 13.80
CA ARG A 442 -14.26 -23.40 14.17
C ARG A 442 -13.66 -22.52 13.09
N LEU A 443 -13.18 -21.34 13.49
CA LEU A 443 -12.54 -20.39 12.59
C LEU A 443 -11.05 -20.74 12.39
N VAL A 444 -10.52 -20.43 11.21
CA VAL A 444 -9.14 -20.74 10.83
C VAL A 444 -8.21 -19.70 11.45
N VAL A 445 -7.42 -20.12 12.45
CA VAL A 445 -6.35 -19.28 13.03
C VAL A 445 -5.19 -19.25 12.05
N THR A 446 -4.81 -18.06 11.61
CA THR A 446 -3.72 -17.84 10.64
C THR A 446 -2.40 -17.52 11.32
N ASP A 447 -2.46 -16.89 12.50
CA ASP A 447 -1.29 -16.53 13.28
C ASP A 447 -1.66 -16.47 14.77
N GLN A 448 -0.73 -16.84 15.65
CA GLN A 448 -0.92 -16.80 17.09
C GLN A 448 0.44 -16.67 17.79
N THR A 449 0.53 -15.71 18.71
CA THR A 449 1.70 -15.49 19.58
C THR A 449 1.28 -15.61 21.04
N GLY A 450 2.17 -15.30 21.99
CA GLY A 450 1.78 -15.22 23.39
C GLY A 450 0.66 -14.21 23.61
N TYR A 451 0.71 -13.01 23.02
CA TYR A 451 -0.23 -11.94 23.32
C TYR A 451 -1.17 -11.58 22.18
N SER A 452 -1.11 -12.27 21.04
CA SER A 452 -1.99 -11.99 19.89
C SER A 452 -2.54 -13.27 19.26
N ILE A 453 -3.71 -13.16 18.65
CA ILE A 453 -4.29 -14.20 17.79
C ILE A 453 -4.98 -13.57 16.58
N ARG A 454 -4.66 -14.07 15.40
CA ARG A 454 -5.27 -13.68 14.12
C ARG A 454 -6.02 -14.86 13.51
N PHE A 455 -7.25 -14.65 13.07
CA PHE A 455 -8.06 -15.68 12.44
C PHE A 455 -8.91 -15.14 11.30
N ARG A 456 -9.22 -15.99 10.32
CA ARG A 456 -10.09 -15.68 9.18
C ARG A 456 -11.56 -15.84 9.55
N SER A 457 -12.38 -14.89 9.13
CA SER A 457 -13.84 -14.96 9.20
C SER A 457 -14.45 -13.94 8.24
N ASP A 458 -15.51 -14.33 7.52
CA ASP A 458 -16.28 -13.38 6.72
C ASP A 458 -17.10 -12.46 7.63
N ILE A 459 -16.77 -11.16 7.64
CA ILE A 459 -17.46 -10.16 8.45
C ILE A 459 -18.18 -9.21 7.51
N ALA A 460 -19.51 -9.21 7.60
CA ALA A 460 -20.34 -8.24 6.89
C ALA A 460 -20.26 -6.87 7.57
N SER A 461 -20.25 -5.81 6.77
CA SER A 461 -20.38 -4.43 7.24
C SER A 461 -21.74 -4.24 7.93
N GLY A 462 -21.74 -3.55 9.07
CA GLY A 462 -22.95 -3.18 9.82
C GLY A 462 -23.54 -4.29 10.68
N GLU A 463 -23.09 -5.53 10.55
CA GLU A 463 -23.57 -6.66 11.34
C GLU A 463 -22.74 -6.90 12.61
N MET A 464 -23.39 -7.41 13.66
CA MET A 464 -22.72 -7.78 14.90
C MET A 464 -21.94 -9.08 14.71
N PHE A 465 -20.62 -8.97 14.68
CA PHE A 465 -19.71 -10.10 14.75
C PHE A 465 -19.52 -10.55 16.21
N SER A 466 -19.49 -11.86 16.46
CA SER A 466 -19.14 -12.41 17.75
C SER A 466 -18.43 -13.76 17.62
N CYS A 467 -17.34 -13.92 18.39
CA CYS A 467 -16.60 -15.17 18.50
C CYS A 467 -16.21 -15.45 19.95
N ILE A 468 -15.90 -16.71 20.22
CA ILE A 468 -15.33 -17.17 21.49
C ILE A 468 -13.93 -17.71 21.20
N ILE A 469 -12.95 -17.15 21.89
CA ILE A 469 -11.58 -17.64 21.93
C ILE A 469 -11.46 -18.53 23.17
N THR A 470 -11.13 -19.80 23.00
CA THR A 470 -10.94 -20.77 24.07
C THR A 470 -9.46 -21.03 24.31
N ASP A 471 -9.16 -21.69 25.43
CA ASP A 471 -7.82 -22.20 25.75
C ASP A 471 -6.71 -21.15 25.82
N LEU A 472 -7.08 -19.88 26.03
CA LEU A 472 -6.13 -18.81 26.26
C LEU A 472 -5.74 -18.73 27.74
N ARG A 473 -4.46 -18.58 28.03
CA ARG A 473 -4.01 -18.34 29.40
C ARG A 473 -4.18 -16.87 29.73
N LEU A 474 -4.84 -16.56 30.83
CA LEU A 474 -4.94 -15.18 31.31
C LEU A 474 -3.60 -14.70 31.88
N GLY A 475 -3.37 -13.40 31.79
CA GLY A 475 -2.17 -12.72 32.31
C GLY A 475 -1.83 -13.06 33.76
N GLU A 476 -0.57 -12.81 34.13
CA GLU A 476 0.00 -13.21 35.43
C GLU A 476 -0.60 -12.44 36.62
N LEU A 477 -1.17 -11.27 36.35
CA LEU A 477 -1.84 -10.41 37.32
C LEU A 477 -3.33 -10.34 37.03
N GLY A 478 -4.17 -10.30 38.08
CA GLY A 478 -5.61 -10.07 37.94
C GLY A 478 -5.92 -8.57 37.89
N GLY A 479 -6.83 -8.14 37.01
CA GLY A 479 -7.23 -6.74 36.84
C GLY A 479 -8.08 -6.56 35.58
N PRO A 480 -8.64 -5.35 35.34
CA PRO A 480 -9.36 -5.04 34.11
C PRO A 480 -8.44 -5.25 32.90
N THR A 481 -8.83 -6.14 31.98
CA THR A 481 -8.12 -6.39 30.72
C THR A 481 -8.26 -5.15 29.85
N THR A 482 -7.13 -4.51 29.54
CA THR A 482 -7.09 -3.26 28.78
C THR A 482 -6.63 -3.57 27.36
N TRP A 483 -7.44 -3.16 26.39
CA TRP A 483 -7.06 -3.03 25.00
C TRP A 483 -6.52 -1.61 24.83
N HIS A 484 -5.38 -1.44 24.15
CA HIS A 484 -4.47 -0.29 24.24
C HIS A 484 -5.09 1.07 24.59
N LEU A 485 -4.71 1.59 25.77
CA LEU A 485 -4.21 2.96 25.95
C LEU A 485 -3.06 2.84 26.97
N LEU A 486 -1.84 3.20 26.54
CA LEU A 486 -0.60 3.07 27.30
C LEU A 486 -0.73 3.75 28.68
N ARG A 487 -0.62 3.01 29.78
CA ARG A 487 -0.19 3.61 31.05
C ARG A 487 1.30 3.87 30.95
N SER A 488 1.66 5.15 30.96
CA SER A 488 3.04 5.60 31.03
C SER A 488 3.79 4.89 32.18
N GLN A 489 4.78 4.05 31.86
CA GLN A 489 5.80 3.61 32.83
C GLN A 489 6.75 4.75 33.23
N TRP A 490 6.60 5.91 32.58
CA TRP A 490 7.33 7.13 32.81
C TRP A 490 6.58 8.03 33.79
N GLY A 491 7.32 8.76 34.63
CA GLY A 491 6.73 9.73 35.55
C GLY A 491 6.02 10.85 34.78
N VAL A 492 5.00 11.47 35.37
CA VAL A 492 4.26 12.54 34.71
C VAL A 492 5.17 13.77 34.53
N ARG A 493 5.18 14.37 33.33
CA ARG A 493 6.05 15.51 33.02
C ARG A 493 5.50 16.81 33.63
N THR A 494 6.37 17.76 33.95
CA THR A 494 5.96 19.16 34.18
C THR A 494 5.42 19.78 32.90
N ASP A 495 4.56 20.78 33.01
CA ASP A 495 3.97 21.51 31.87
C ASP A 495 3.25 20.59 30.85
N SER A 496 2.65 19.50 31.33
CA SER A 496 1.97 18.51 30.47
C SER A 496 0.56 18.20 30.97
N ARG A 497 -0.31 17.80 30.06
CA ARG A 497 -1.65 17.32 30.42
C ARG A 497 -1.53 15.97 31.10
N ALA A 498 -2.27 15.80 32.20
CA ALA A 498 -2.27 14.61 33.02
C ALA A 498 -3.69 14.28 33.51
N ALA A 499 -3.95 12.99 33.70
CA ALA A 499 -5.14 12.52 34.40
C ALA A 499 -4.77 12.15 35.84
N ALA A 500 -5.34 12.84 36.81
CA ALA A 500 -5.20 12.52 38.22
C ALA A 500 -6.35 11.58 38.62
N VAL A 501 -6.01 10.37 39.06
CA VAL A 501 -6.99 9.32 39.40
C VAL A 501 -6.94 9.01 40.88
N PHE A 502 -8.05 9.22 41.57
CA PHE A 502 -8.19 9.00 43.01
C PHE A 502 -9.28 7.98 43.31
N PRO A 503 -9.03 7.00 44.19
CA PRO A 503 -10.12 6.31 44.85
C PRO A 503 -10.74 7.25 45.90
N ILE A 504 -12.07 7.32 45.94
CA ILE A 504 -12.82 8.08 46.95
C ILE A 504 -13.84 7.18 47.63
N PHE A 505 -13.92 7.25 48.96
CA PHE A 505 -14.91 6.50 49.73
C PHE A 505 -16.01 7.44 50.21
N VAL A 506 -17.22 7.24 49.70
CA VAL A 506 -18.39 8.05 50.03
C VAL A 506 -19.05 7.46 51.27
N THR A 507 -18.85 8.06 52.44
CA THR A 507 -19.42 7.61 53.72
C THR A 507 -20.89 8.00 53.88
N GLN A 508 -21.28 9.16 53.36
CA GLN A 508 -22.66 9.66 53.32
C GLN A 508 -23.12 9.75 51.88
N GLY A 509 -24.31 9.22 51.58
CA GLY A 509 -24.82 9.19 50.22
C GLY A 509 -25.02 10.60 49.64
N VAL A 510 -24.63 10.79 48.39
CA VAL A 510 -24.84 12.04 47.65
C VAL A 510 -26.12 11.87 46.83
N PRO A 511 -27.17 12.69 47.04
CA PRO A 511 -28.41 12.55 46.28
C PRO A 511 -28.22 12.93 44.80
N ALA A 512 -29.16 12.51 43.94
CA ALA A 512 -29.24 12.99 42.56
C ALA A 512 -29.30 14.53 42.54
N GLY A 513 -28.50 15.16 41.67
CA GLY A 513 -28.33 16.60 41.62
C GLY A 513 -27.33 17.18 42.62
N GLY A 514 -26.76 16.37 43.53
CA GLY A 514 -25.62 16.78 44.37
C GLY A 514 -24.36 17.03 43.57
N VAL A 515 -23.31 17.58 44.19
CA VAL A 515 -22.07 17.94 43.47
C VAL A 515 -20.81 17.35 44.09
N ILE A 516 -19.83 17.08 43.24
CA ILE A 516 -18.45 16.71 43.56
C ILE A 516 -17.59 17.94 43.29
N ARG A 517 -16.79 18.35 44.29
CA ARG A 517 -15.85 19.45 44.18
C ARG A 517 -14.44 18.92 44.36
N VAL A 518 -13.57 19.26 43.41
CA VAL A 518 -12.14 18.93 43.41
C VAL A 518 -11.37 20.23 43.46
N THR A 519 -10.44 20.34 44.40
CA THR A 519 -9.46 21.44 44.44
C THR A 519 -8.06 20.84 44.45
N SER A 520 -7.24 21.20 43.49
CA SER A 520 -5.83 20.81 43.42
C SER A 520 -4.93 21.86 44.07
N GLY A 521 -3.68 21.51 44.34
CA GLY A 521 -2.63 22.47 44.71
C GLY A 521 -2.28 23.39 43.54
N GLU A 522 -1.10 23.19 42.93
CA GLU A 522 -0.61 23.99 41.80
C GLU A 522 -0.98 23.41 40.41
N TYR A 523 -1.84 22.39 40.36
CA TYR A 523 -2.36 21.85 39.10
C TYR A 523 -3.50 22.72 38.57
N THR A 524 -3.60 22.86 37.25
CA THR A 524 -4.69 23.62 36.60
C THR A 524 -5.72 22.67 35.99
N MET A 525 -7.00 22.81 36.31
CA MET A 525 -8.10 21.94 35.85
C MET A 525 -8.48 22.23 34.41
N GLU A 526 -8.77 21.18 33.62
CA GLU A 526 -9.11 21.30 32.19
C GLU A 526 -10.57 20.90 31.87
N GLY A 527 -11.43 20.82 32.89
CA GLY A 527 -12.87 20.59 32.70
C GLY A 527 -13.28 19.14 32.45
N GLY A 528 -12.34 18.19 32.47
CA GLY A 528 -12.63 16.75 32.40
C GLY A 528 -12.81 16.12 33.78
N LEU A 529 -13.94 15.48 34.03
CA LEU A 529 -14.19 14.63 35.21
C LEU A 529 -14.92 13.36 34.79
N ASP A 530 -14.36 12.20 35.14
CA ASP A 530 -15.03 10.91 35.06
C ASP A 530 -15.18 10.30 36.46
N VAL A 531 -16.34 9.73 36.73
CA VAL A 531 -16.67 9.07 37.98
C VAL A 531 -17.15 7.67 37.65
N SER A 532 -16.54 6.67 38.24
CA SER A 532 -16.95 5.28 38.05
C SER A 532 -16.95 4.53 39.38
N HIS A 533 -17.76 3.48 39.47
CA HIS A 533 -17.61 2.48 40.52
C HIS A 533 -16.24 1.80 40.38
N VAL A 534 -15.61 1.45 41.50
CA VAL A 534 -14.32 0.72 41.49
C VAL A 534 -14.42 -0.61 40.71
N ASP A 535 -15.62 -1.21 40.66
CA ASP A 535 -15.91 -2.46 39.94
C ASP A 535 -16.25 -2.27 38.43
N GLY A 536 -16.20 -1.04 37.91
CA GLY A 536 -16.22 -0.79 36.45
C GLY A 536 -17.54 -0.32 35.81
N GLY A 537 -18.37 0.46 36.51
CA GLY A 537 -19.56 1.11 35.94
C GLY A 537 -19.46 2.63 35.99
N PRO A 538 -19.73 3.39 34.90
CA PRO A 538 -19.69 4.85 34.92
C PRO A 538 -20.86 5.41 35.74
N VAL A 539 -20.61 6.55 36.39
CA VAL A 539 -21.62 7.38 37.04
C VAL A 539 -21.77 8.65 36.21
N ASN A 540 -22.98 8.90 35.71
CA ASN A 540 -23.26 10.11 34.95
C ASN A 540 -23.03 11.35 35.82
N THR A 541 -22.09 12.18 35.38
CA THR A 541 -21.80 13.49 35.98
C THR A 541 -21.60 14.54 34.89
N THR A 542 -21.92 15.79 35.21
CA THR A 542 -21.70 16.94 34.33
C THR A 542 -20.85 17.97 35.03
N VAL A 543 -19.76 18.41 34.40
CA VAL A 543 -18.93 19.49 34.94
C VAL A 543 -19.69 20.81 34.80
N VAL A 544 -19.90 21.51 35.92
CA VAL A 544 -20.69 22.75 36.00
C VAL A 544 -19.77 23.98 36.08
N TYR A 545 -18.58 23.81 36.65
CA TYR A 545 -17.58 24.88 36.76
C TYR A 545 -16.17 24.30 36.82
N TYR A 546 -15.23 24.94 36.15
CA TYR A 546 -13.81 24.71 36.34
C TYR A 546 -13.02 25.99 36.05
N GLU A 547 -12.06 26.33 36.91
CA GLU A 547 -11.16 27.46 36.72
C GLU A 547 -9.94 27.27 37.63
N GLY A 548 -8.75 27.56 37.11
CA GLY A 548 -7.51 27.45 37.88
C GLY A 548 -7.37 26.05 38.49
N ASN A 549 -7.28 25.97 39.81
CA ASN A 549 -7.11 24.72 40.55
C ASN A 549 -8.42 24.09 41.05
N ARG A 550 -9.59 24.54 40.58
CA ARG A 550 -10.89 24.12 41.12
C ARG A 550 -11.80 23.58 40.02
N LEU A 551 -12.49 22.48 40.31
CA LEU A 551 -13.50 21.85 39.45
C LEU A 551 -14.73 21.46 40.29
N ILE A 552 -15.92 21.68 39.75
CA ILE A 552 -17.21 21.30 40.34
C ILE A 552 -18.02 20.55 39.28
N ALA A 553 -18.49 19.35 39.62
CA ALA A 553 -19.35 18.55 38.77
C ALA A 553 -20.61 18.12 39.51
N ARG A 554 -21.74 18.09 38.80
CA ARG A 554 -23.03 17.61 39.30
C ARG A 554 -23.19 16.14 39.02
N VAL A 555 -23.80 15.41 39.96
CA VAL A 555 -24.17 14.01 39.83
C VAL A 555 -25.54 13.93 39.17
N ASP A 556 -25.58 13.53 37.90
CA ASP A 556 -26.83 13.40 37.13
C ASP A 556 -27.41 11.98 37.18
N SER A 557 -26.79 11.08 37.93
CA SER A 557 -27.33 9.74 38.22
C SER A 557 -28.63 9.83 39.02
N ASP A 558 -29.71 9.19 38.53
CA ASP A 558 -31.02 9.11 39.21
C ASP A 558 -30.95 8.50 40.61
N GLN A 559 -29.93 7.69 40.88
CA GLN A 559 -29.70 7.06 42.19
C GLN A 559 -28.70 7.83 43.07
N GLY A 560 -28.11 8.91 42.56
CA GLY A 560 -27.00 9.62 43.21
C GLY A 560 -25.75 8.75 43.39
N LEU A 561 -24.93 9.08 44.39
CA LEU A 561 -23.83 8.24 44.89
C LEU A 561 -24.26 7.59 46.21
N PRO A 562 -24.60 6.28 46.23
CA PRO A 562 -24.86 5.54 47.45
C PRO A 562 -23.78 5.71 48.54
N ALA A 563 -24.23 5.72 49.79
CA ALA A 563 -23.36 5.72 50.96
C ALA A 563 -22.53 4.42 51.04
N THR A 564 -21.44 4.45 51.80
CA THR A 564 -20.54 3.32 52.06
C THR A 564 -19.99 2.65 50.80
N THR A 565 -19.85 3.43 49.72
CA THR A 565 -19.42 2.94 48.40
C THR A 565 -18.13 3.63 47.98
N GLU A 566 -17.21 2.86 47.41
CA GLU A 566 -15.97 3.36 46.84
C GLU A 566 -16.15 3.67 45.35
N TYR A 567 -15.63 4.81 44.93
CA TYR A 567 -15.64 5.28 43.55
C TYR A 567 -14.22 5.60 43.09
N ARG A 568 -14.01 5.54 41.77
CA ARG A 568 -12.84 6.07 41.10
C ARG A 568 -13.21 7.42 40.48
N LEU A 569 -12.46 8.45 40.87
CA LEU A 569 -12.54 9.79 40.30
C LEU A 569 -11.34 10.00 39.38
N SER A 570 -11.56 10.42 38.13
CA SER A 570 -10.50 10.75 37.17
C SER A 570 -10.66 12.20 36.72
N VAL A 571 -9.66 13.02 36.96
CA VAL A 571 -9.67 14.47 36.67
C VAL A 571 -8.61 14.82 35.64
N THR A 572 -8.97 15.57 34.60
CA THR A 572 -8.01 16.09 33.62
C THR A 572 -7.43 17.42 34.09
N CYS A 573 -6.11 17.53 34.12
CA CYS A 573 -5.39 18.71 34.61
C CYS A 573 -4.07 18.95 33.85
N LEU A 574 -3.58 20.18 33.89
CA LEU A 574 -2.23 20.57 33.50
C LEU A 574 -1.30 20.54 34.73
N THR A 575 -0.15 19.90 34.60
CA THR A 575 0.85 19.83 35.67
C THR A 575 1.63 21.15 35.82
N PRO A 576 2.07 21.51 37.03
CA PRO A 576 2.87 22.70 37.27
C PRO A 576 4.24 22.62 36.60
N SER A 577 4.86 23.79 36.39
CA SER A 577 6.15 23.94 35.72
C SER A 577 7.37 23.51 36.55
N THR A 578 7.18 23.24 37.85
CA THR A 578 8.24 22.79 38.74
C THR A 578 7.92 21.41 39.31
N ALA A 579 8.92 20.53 39.32
CA ALA A 579 8.70 19.15 39.76
C ALA A 579 8.27 19.04 41.23
N ALA A 580 8.76 19.95 42.09
CA ALA A 580 8.42 19.99 43.51
C ALA A 580 6.95 20.33 43.79
N ALA A 581 6.35 21.16 42.93
CA ALA A 581 4.94 21.56 43.06
C ALA A 581 3.95 20.42 42.83
N GLY A 582 4.36 19.34 42.14
CA GLY A 582 3.55 18.14 41.93
C GLY A 582 3.13 17.43 43.22
N LEU A 583 3.85 17.63 44.32
CA LEU A 583 3.48 17.05 45.61
C LEU A 583 2.39 17.84 46.35
N GLY A 584 1.84 18.89 45.74
CA GLY A 584 0.73 19.66 46.30
C GLY A 584 -0.50 18.80 46.58
N SER A 585 -1.17 19.04 47.71
CA SER A 585 -2.34 18.26 48.10
C SER A 585 -3.58 18.58 47.27
N TRP A 586 -4.39 17.55 47.07
CA TRP A 586 -5.72 17.58 46.48
C TRP A 586 -6.76 17.48 47.59
N ARG A 587 -7.83 18.25 47.46
CA ARG A 587 -9.00 18.24 48.33
C ARG A 587 -10.22 17.82 47.54
N LEU A 588 -10.93 16.82 48.05
CA LEU A 588 -12.06 16.16 47.44
C LEU A 588 -13.26 16.30 48.36
N GLU A 589 -14.33 16.89 47.86
CA GLU A 589 -15.55 17.13 48.63
C GLU A 589 -16.79 16.70 47.85
N THR A 590 -17.83 16.25 48.57
CA THR A 590 -19.17 16.09 48.01
C THR A 590 -20.19 16.89 48.79
N TRP A 591 -21.22 17.36 48.10
CA TRP A 591 -22.23 18.28 48.61
C TRP A 591 -23.62 17.89 48.13
N GLY A 592 -24.66 18.34 48.84
CA GLY A 592 -26.04 18.26 48.36
C GLY A 592 -26.29 19.17 47.14
N PRO A 593 -27.51 19.14 46.56
CA PRO A 593 -27.86 19.93 45.37
C PRO A 593 -27.69 21.44 45.55
N GLU A 594 -27.79 21.92 46.78
CA GLU A 594 -27.52 23.31 47.19
C GLU A 594 -26.05 23.73 47.03
N GLY A 595 -25.11 22.79 46.90
CA GLY A 595 -23.67 23.06 46.77
C GLY A 595 -23.21 23.43 45.35
N ALA A 596 -24.13 23.49 44.38
CA ALA A 596 -23.84 23.74 42.97
C ALA A 596 -23.49 25.21 42.64
N ASP A 597 -23.82 26.15 43.53
CA ASP A 597 -23.51 27.57 43.34
C ASP A 597 -22.12 27.91 43.91
N PRO A 598 -21.17 28.42 43.11
CA PRO A 598 -19.86 28.82 43.59
C PRO A 598 -19.88 30.04 44.52
N ASP A 599 -20.96 30.84 44.52
CA ASP A 599 -21.09 32.14 45.19
C ASP A 599 -22.14 32.17 46.33
N VAL A 600 -22.91 31.11 46.56
CA VAL A 600 -23.92 31.09 47.63
C VAL A 600 -23.30 30.72 48.98
N ASN A 601 -22.90 31.76 49.71
CA ASN A 601 -23.07 31.83 51.16
C ASN A 601 -24.33 32.67 51.46
N ALA A 602 -25.50 32.07 51.36
CA ALA A 602 -26.70 32.53 52.07
C ALA A 602 -27.07 31.37 52.98
N ASP A 603 -26.59 31.29 54.23
CA ASP A 603 -27.22 31.96 55.37
C ASP A 603 -26.29 32.11 56.60
N GLY A 604 -24.97 32.08 56.44
CA GLY A 604 -24.05 32.22 57.59
C GLY A 604 -24.12 31.08 58.63
N LEU A 605 -24.71 29.94 58.27
CA LEU A 605 -24.58 28.66 58.97
C LEU A 605 -23.91 27.69 58.00
N SER A 606 -22.68 27.29 58.34
CA SER A 606 -21.79 26.46 57.54
C SER A 606 -22.44 25.14 57.13
N ALA A 607 -22.96 25.05 55.91
CA ALA A 607 -23.18 23.76 55.29
C ALA A 607 -21.81 23.08 55.20
N LEU A 608 -21.65 21.94 55.87
CA LEU A 608 -20.45 21.13 55.79
C LEU A 608 -20.57 20.20 54.58
N PRO A 609 -19.46 19.86 53.91
CA PRO A 609 -19.48 18.85 52.87
C PRO A 609 -20.03 17.52 53.45
N LEU A 610 -20.80 16.80 52.64
CA LEU A 610 -21.30 15.46 52.98
C LEU A 610 -20.13 14.50 53.20
N ASN A 611 -19.08 14.65 52.40
CA ASN A 611 -17.83 13.92 52.50
C ASN A 611 -16.68 14.86 52.14
N THR A 612 -15.56 14.78 52.87
CA THR A 612 -14.32 15.53 52.60
C THR A 612 -13.13 14.67 52.99
N ASP A 613 -12.04 14.78 52.24
CA ASP A 613 -10.74 14.20 52.59
C ASP A 613 -9.82 15.21 53.31
N ASP A 614 -10.33 16.40 53.60
CA ASP A 614 -9.64 17.52 54.25
C ASP A 614 -8.34 17.96 53.56
N GLY A 615 -8.18 17.68 52.26
CA GLY A 615 -6.97 18.03 51.54
C GLY A 615 -5.78 17.13 51.88
N LEU A 616 -6.03 15.90 52.34
CA LEU A 616 -4.99 14.94 52.71
C LEU A 616 -4.48 14.10 51.54
N THR A 617 -5.14 14.15 50.38
CA THR A 617 -4.70 13.42 49.19
C THR A 617 -3.45 14.08 48.62
N SER A 618 -2.27 13.47 48.78
CA SER A 618 -1.04 14.01 48.19
C SER A 618 -1.09 13.97 46.66
N GLY A 619 -0.53 14.98 46.00
CA GLY A 619 -0.26 14.92 44.56
C GLY A 619 0.79 13.86 44.21
N PHE A 620 1.28 13.91 42.97
CA PHE A 620 2.19 12.90 42.45
C PHE A 620 3.51 13.53 42.00
N LYS A 621 4.58 12.74 42.14
CA LYS A 621 5.92 13.18 41.76
C LYS A 621 5.96 13.46 40.25
N LEU A 622 6.44 14.66 39.90
CA LEU A 622 6.67 15.07 38.52
C LEU A 622 8.13 14.93 38.15
N VAL A 623 8.39 14.85 36.85
CA VAL A 623 9.72 14.83 36.24
C VAL A 623 9.77 15.85 35.09
N TYR A 624 10.96 16.26 34.65
CA TYR A 624 11.09 17.25 33.59
C TYR A 624 11.03 16.61 32.19
N PRO A 625 10.51 17.32 31.17
CA PRO A 625 10.63 16.90 29.78
C PRO A 625 12.10 16.96 29.33
N LEU A 626 12.54 15.91 28.63
CA LEU A 626 13.80 15.89 27.88
C LEU A 626 13.48 15.99 26.38
N GLY A 627 14.28 16.76 25.64
CA GLY A 627 14.24 16.74 24.18
C GLY A 627 15.14 15.64 23.63
N LEU A 628 14.63 14.89 22.66
CA LEU A 628 15.36 13.84 21.95
C LEU A 628 15.09 13.98 20.46
N GLU A 629 16.12 13.89 19.64
CA GLU A 629 15.99 13.66 18.20
C GLU A 629 16.94 12.54 17.81
N VAL A 630 16.45 11.61 17.00
CA VAL A 630 17.19 10.44 16.54
C VAL A 630 17.06 10.35 15.03
N LEU A 631 18.19 10.47 14.34
CA LEU A 631 18.26 10.50 12.88
C LEU A 631 19.25 9.48 12.36
N ALA A 632 18.85 8.74 11.32
CA ALA A 632 19.71 7.84 10.58
C ALA A 632 19.78 8.31 9.12
N ALA A 633 21.00 8.40 8.56
CA ALA A 633 21.16 8.73 7.15
C ALA A 633 20.63 7.60 6.24
N ARG A 634 20.82 6.35 6.68
CA ARG A 634 20.26 5.13 6.09
C ARG A 634 20.05 4.08 7.17
N SER A 635 19.12 3.17 6.92
CA SER A 635 18.68 2.14 7.86
C SER A 635 18.39 0.80 7.17
N PRO A 636 19.36 0.17 6.47
CA PRO A 636 19.14 -1.12 5.82
C PRO A 636 18.82 -2.21 6.84
N PRO A 637 18.16 -3.33 6.45
CA PRO A 637 17.93 -4.47 7.32
C PRO A 637 19.21 -5.08 7.88
N ASN A 638 19.20 -5.48 9.15
CA ASN A 638 20.31 -6.18 9.82
C ASN A 638 21.67 -5.46 9.70
N ALA A 639 21.67 -4.14 9.56
CA ALA A 639 22.85 -3.33 9.35
C ALA A 639 23.24 -2.58 10.62
N ILE A 640 24.55 -2.45 10.84
CA ILE A 640 25.09 -1.58 11.88
C ILE A 640 25.15 -0.18 11.29
N ILE A 641 24.37 0.74 11.86
CA ILE A 641 24.25 2.11 11.39
C ILE A 641 24.71 3.10 12.46
N ASP A 642 25.20 4.24 11.99
CA ASP A 642 25.49 5.39 12.82
C ASP A 642 24.24 6.26 12.90
N VAL A 643 23.75 6.45 14.13
CA VAL A 643 22.57 7.21 14.45
C VAL A 643 22.99 8.51 15.13
N SER A 644 22.59 9.64 14.55
CA SER A 644 22.80 10.96 15.16
C SER A 644 21.74 11.19 16.23
N VAL A 645 22.19 11.55 17.43
CA VAL A 645 21.31 11.79 18.57
C VAL A 645 21.49 13.21 19.09
N LEU A 646 20.41 13.98 19.13
CA LEU A 646 20.38 15.30 19.78
C LEU A 646 19.63 15.16 21.11
N LEU A 647 20.30 15.48 22.22
CA LEU A 647 19.72 15.43 23.56
C LEU A 647 19.65 16.84 24.13
N SER A 648 18.47 17.24 24.60
CA SER A 648 18.25 18.52 25.27
C SER A 648 17.79 18.29 26.71
N PRO A 649 18.62 18.60 27.73
CA PRO A 649 18.34 18.25 29.12
C PRO A 649 17.24 19.10 29.79
N GLY A 650 16.84 20.21 29.17
CA GLY A 650 15.91 21.17 29.77
C GLY A 650 16.32 21.57 31.19
N ASN A 651 15.38 21.47 32.13
CA ASN A 651 15.60 21.73 33.55
C ASN A 651 16.04 20.50 34.36
N ALA A 652 16.08 19.30 33.75
CA ALA A 652 16.33 18.04 34.46
C ALA A 652 17.75 17.91 35.01
N ARG A 653 18.76 18.47 34.30
CA ARG A 653 20.19 18.37 34.63
C ARG A 653 20.68 16.96 35.02
N PRO A 654 20.49 15.95 34.16
CA PRO A 654 20.85 14.57 34.47
C PRO A 654 22.37 14.34 34.51
N VAL A 655 22.80 13.38 35.33
CA VAL A 655 24.19 12.88 35.38
C VAL A 655 24.35 11.51 34.70
N GLU A 656 23.24 10.84 34.41
CA GLU A 656 23.16 9.61 33.63
C GLU A 656 21.93 9.69 32.73
N LEU A 657 22.08 9.22 31.49
CA LEU A 657 21.00 9.12 30.51
C LEU A 657 20.89 7.69 30.01
N THR A 658 19.65 7.24 29.81
CA THR A 658 19.34 5.94 29.26
C THR A 658 18.53 6.15 27.99
N ILE A 659 19.04 5.70 26.85
CA ILE A 659 18.33 5.75 25.56
C ILE A 659 17.70 4.38 25.31
N VAL A 660 16.43 4.40 24.93
CA VAL A 660 15.63 3.21 24.65
C VAL A 660 15.24 3.22 23.18
N ALA A 661 15.72 2.23 22.44
CA ALA A 661 15.43 2.06 21.02
C ALA A 661 14.08 1.34 20.83
N PRO A 662 13.46 1.42 19.64
CA PRO A 662 12.30 0.61 19.26
C PRO A 662 12.56 -0.88 19.48
N PRO A 663 11.51 -1.70 19.67
CA PRO A 663 11.66 -3.15 19.78
C PRO A 663 12.51 -3.71 18.63
N THR A 664 13.27 -4.77 18.90
CA THR A 664 14.11 -5.50 17.91
C THR A 664 15.34 -4.77 17.34
N PHE A 665 15.52 -3.48 17.60
CA PHE A 665 16.82 -2.83 17.43
C PHE A 665 17.83 -3.38 18.44
N VAL A 666 19.13 -3.22 18.20
CA VAL A 666 20.15 -3.69 19.15
C VAL A 666 21.27 -2.68 19.30
N PHE A 667 21.55 -2.25 20.53
CA PHE A 667 22.78 -1.51 20.83
C PHE A 667 23.95 -2.49 21.00
N ARG A 668 25.10 -2.16 20.41
CA ARG A 668 26.32 -2.94 20.63
C ARG A 668 27.05 -2.49 21.90
N ASP A 669 27.92 -3.36 22.42
CA ASP A 669 28.78 -3.01 23.56
C ASP A 669 29.71 -1.82 23.25
N ASP A 670 30.05 -1.61 21.98
CA ASP A 670 30.82 -0.47 21.45
C ASP A 670 29.91 0.64 20.88
N CYS A 671 28.78 0.93 21.52
CA CYS A 671 27.76 1.81 20.95
C CYS A 671 28.15 3.29 20.79
N LEU A 672 29.28 3.76 21.34
CA LEU A 672 29.70 5.16 21.21
C LEU A 672 30.63 5.37 20.01
N VAL A 673 30.20 6.17 19.03
CA VAL A 673 31.04 6.60 17.90
C VAL A 673 31.67 7.97 18.17
N SER A 674 30.83 8.93 18.55
CA SER A 674 31.24 10.30 18.86
C SER A 674 30.48 10.78 20.10
N GLY A 675 31.21 11.27 21.10
CA GLY A 675 30.64 11.79 22.35
C GLY A 675 30.04 13.20 22.28
N GLY A 676 30.07 13.83 21.10
CA GLY A 676 29.62 15.21 20.87
C GLY A 676 30.58 16.29 21.36
N THR A 677 30.18 17.55 21.20
CA THR A 677 31.02 18.75 21.42
C THR A 677 30.52 19.66 22.55
N SER A 678 29.57 19.22 23.37
CA SER A 678 29.06 20.01 24.50
C SER A 678 30.03 20.03 25.69
N ARG A 679 29.78 20.90 26.69
CA ARG A 679 30.52 20.89 27.96
C ARG A 679 30.39 19.59 28.75
N ALA A 680 29.33 18.81 28.48
CA ALA A 680 29.07 17.49 29.05
C ALA A 680 29.18 16.42 27.96
N VAL A 681 30.42 16.15 27.53
CA VAL A 681 30.72 15.12 26.52
C VAL A 681 30.33 13.74 27.05
N VAL A 682 29.63 12.96 26.23
CA VAL A 682 29.37 11.54 26.51
C VAL A 682 30.71 10.81 26.47
N THR A 683 31.11 10.23 27.61
CA THR A 683 32.40 9.53 27.75
C THR A 683 32.30 8.03 27.53
N GLY A 684 31.09 7.48 27.61
CA GLY A 684 30.86 6.05 27.40
C GLY A 684 29.41 5.75 27.06
N CYS A 685 29.21 4.67 26.31
CA CYS A 685 27.92 4.08 26.00
C CYS A 685 28.02 2.58 26.32
N THR A 686 27.08 2.07 27.12
CA THR A 686 27.03 0.66 27.50
C THR A 686 25.65 0.11 27.14
N ALA A 687 25.61 -0.90 26.27
CA ALA A 687 24.38 -1.63 25.99
C ALA A 687 23.94 -2.40 27.26
N LEU A 688 22.65 -2.30 27.59
CA LEU A 688 22.05 -3.06 28.68
C LEU A 688 21.34 -4.27 28.09
N ALA A 689 21.64 -5.45 28.63
CA ALA A 689 20.93 -6.67 28.24
C ALA A 689 19.43 -6.54 28.54
N GLU A 690 18.57 -7.06 27.68
CA GLU A 690 17.10 -7.01 27.83
C GLU A 690 16.61 -7.64 29.15
N THR A 691 17.38 -8.56 29.73
CA THR A 691 17.12 -9.21 31.03
C THR A 691 17.62 -8.43 32.23
N SER A 692 18.29 -7.30 32.02
CA SER A 692 18.74 -6.42 33.10
C SER A 692 17.55 -5.77 33.80
N THR A 693 17.60 -5.67 35.13
CA THR A 693 16.63 -4.89 35.92
C THR A 693 16.61 -3.41 35.54
N ASP A 694 17.66 -2.95 34.85
CA ASP A 694 17.83 -1.57 34.39
C ASP A 694 17.35 -1.37 32.94
N ALA A 695 16.97 -2.43 32.22
CA ALA A 695 16.36 -2.32 30.89
C ALA A 695 14.90 -1.85 31.04
N VAL A 696 14.51 -0.84 30.27
CA VAL A 696 13.16 -0.28 30.37
C VAL A 696 12.20 -1.16 29.60
N ALA A 697 11.26 -1.81 30.30
CA ALA A 697 10.20 -2.62 29.71
C ALA A 697 10.70 -3.74 28.76
N GLY A 698 11.88 -4.30 29.01
CA GLY A 698 12.48 -5.34 28.14
C GLY A 698 12.89 -4.83 26.76
N ARG A 699 13.03 -3.50 26.58
CA ARG A 699 13.43 -2.90 25.31
C ARG A 699 14.95 -2.74 25.19
N PRO A 700 15.47 -2.72 23.95
CA PRO A 700 16.88 -2.48 23.69
C PRO A 700 17.30 -1.11 24.22
N THR A 701 18.28 -1.09 25.11
CA THR A 701 18.60 0.08 25.92
C THR A 701 20.10 0.31 25.97
N ALA A 702 20.53 1.57 25.88
CA ALA A 702 21.92 2.00 26.07
C ALA A 702 22.02 3.04 27.18
N ARG A 703 22.97 2.82 28.10
CA ARG A 703 23.31 3.77 29.16
C ARG A 703 24.45 4.67 28.69
N LEU A 704 24.24 5.97 28.75
CA LEU A 704 25.23 7.00 28.46
C LEU A 704 25.78 7.58 29.75
N THR A 705 27.11 7.68 29.82
CA THR A 705 27.83 8.26 30.96
C THR A 705 28.52 9.55 30.55
N PHE A 706 28.54 10.52 31.47
CA PHE A 706 29.07 11.86 31.24
C PHE A 706 30.20 12.17 32.20
N ARG A 707 31.09 13.08 31.80
CA ARG A 707 32.10 13.64 32.71
C ARG A 707 31.47 14.55 33.78
N ASP A 708 30.50 15.35 33.37
CA ASP A 708 29.78 16.33 34.18
C ASP A 708 28.28 16.28 33.83
N ALA A 709 27.40 16.77 34.72
CA ALA A 709 25.96 16.81 34.46
C ALA A 709 25.63 17.61 33.19
N ILE A 710 24.71 17.12 32.37
CA ILE A 710 24.32 17.80 31.13
C ILE A 710 23.43 18.99 31.47
N SER A 711 23.84 20.18 31.05
CA SER A 711 23.07 21.43 31.22
C SER A 711 22.78 22.16 29.91
N GLU A 712 23.32 21.68 28.78
CA GLU A 712 23.16 22.24 27.44
C GLU A 712 22.96 21.10 26.43
N PRO A 713 22.36 21.34 25.25
CA PRO A 713 22.14 20.29 24.26
C PRO A 713 23.43 19.62 23.74
N THR A 714 23.34 18.33 23.38
CA THR A 714 24.49 17.55 22.86
C THR A 714 24.57 17.63 21.33
N TYR A 715 25.47 18.44 20.79
CA TYR A 715 25.72 18.48 19.34
C TYR A 715 26.78 17.46 18.91
N GLY A 716 26.48 16.66 17.89
CA GLY A 716 27.41 15.70 17.29
C GLY A 716 27.59 14.38 18.06
N LEU A 717 26.62 14.01 18.91
CA LEU A 717 26.56 12.68 19.51
C LEU A 717 26.12 11.66 18.45
N ILE A 718 26.90 10.59 18.30
CA ILE A 718 26.65 9.53 17.33
C ILE A 718 26.76 8.18 18.03
N LEU A 719 25.74 7.35 17.86
CA LEU A 719 25.65 6.00 18.43
C LEU A 719 25.59 4.94 17.34
N LYS A 720 26.20 3.77 17.59
CA LYS A 720 26.04 2.57 16.77
C LYS A 720 24.83 1.78 17.20
N VAL A 721 23.98 1.46 16.24
CA VAL A 721 22.78 0.63 16.44
C VAL A 721 22.68 -0.39 15.31
N MET A 722 22.31 -1.62 15.63
CA MET A 722 21.92 -2.62 14.65
C MET A 722 20.41 -2.53 14.40
N THR A 723 20.03 -2.36 13.13
CA THR A 723 18.63 -2.39 12.70
C THR A 723 18.09 -3.83 12.68
N PRO A 724 16.77 -4.01 12.89
CA PRO A 724 16.13 -5.31 12.69
C PRO A 724 16.00 -5.67 11.20
N ALA A 725 15.52 -6.89 10.93
CA ALA A 725 15.25 -7.35 9.57
C ALA A 725 14.07 -6.63 8.90
N GLN A 726 13.12 -6.11 9.69
CA GLN A 726 11.95 -5.36 9.23
C GLN A 726 11.59 -4.28 10.26
N THR A 727 10.92 -3.22 9.82
CA THR A 727 10.41 -2.17 10.72
C THR A 727 9.48 -2.80 11.76
N PRO A 728 9.67 -2.54 13.07
CA PRO A 728 8.79 -3.08 14.10
C PRO A 728 7.35 -2.61 13.90
N VAL A 729 6.42 -3.57 13.85
CA VAL A 729 4.98 -3.30 13.62
C VAL A 729 4.29 -2.58 14.78
N THR A 730 4.87 -2.63 15.98
CA THR A 730 4.26 -2.09 17.20
C THR A 730 4.59 -0.63 17.45
N THR A 731 5.84 -0.21 17.25
CA THR A 731 6.27 1.19 17.37
C THR A 731 7.69 1.37 16.86
N VAL A 732 7.97 2.53 16.27
CA VAL A 732 9.32 3.02 15.91
C VAL A 732 9.79 4.15 16.84
N GLN A 733 9.12 4.33 17.98
CA GLN A 733 9.38 5.43 18.90
C GLN A 733 10.65 5.20 19.75
N TRP A 734 11.52 6.20 19.80
CA TRP A 734 12.69 6.25 20.67
C TRP A 734 12.39 7.05 21.93
N PHE A 735 13.02 6.66 23.04
CA PHE A 735 12.87 7.33 24.34
C PHE A 735 14.21 7.63 24.97
N VAL A 736 14.23 8.63 25.85
CA VAL A 736 15.34 8.93 26.73
C VAL A 736 14.85 9.10 28.16
N GLU A 737 15.62 8.60 29.11
CA GLU A 737 15.41 8.79 30.54
C GLU A 737 16.63 9.48 31.15
N GLY A 738 16.41 10.42 32.07
CA GLY A 738 17.46 11.06 32.84
C GLY A 738 17.36 10.78 34.33
N LYS A 739 18.53 10.49 34.91
CA LYS A 739 18.69 10.12 36.31
C LYS A 739 19.76 10.95 37.02
N LEU A 740 19.63 11.02 38.35
CA LEU A 740 20.66 11.51 39.27
C LEU A 740 21.57 10.36 39.77
N LEU A 741 22.67 10.71 40.45
CA LEU A 741 23.57 9.73 41.10
C LEU A 741 22.86 8.90 42.18
N SER A 742 21.75 9.39 42.71
CA SER A 742 20.87 8.68 43.66
C SER A 742 19.98 7.62 42.99
N ASP A 743 20.15 7.37 41.68
CA ASP A 743 19.25 6.56 40.82
C ASP A 743 17.81 7.10 40.75
N GLU A 744 17.64 8.36 41.13
CA GLU A 744 16.36 9.04 41.07
C GLU A 744 16.07 9.52 39.65
N ARG A 745 14.93 9.08 39.09
CA ARG A 745 14.38 9.57 37.82
C ARG A 745 13.98 11.04 37.94
N ILE A 746 14.53 11.88 37.07
CA ILE A 746 14.34 13.33 37.08
C ILE A 746 13.79 13.89 35.76
N GLY A 747 13.80 13.11 34.68
CA GLY A 747 13.21 13.50 33.41
C GLY A 747 13.13 12.36 32.41
N TRP A 748 12.28 12.51 31.42
CA TRP A 748 12.24 11.63 30.24
C TRP A 748 11.72 12.39 29.02
N GLY A 749 11.99 11.83 27.84
CA GLY A 749 11.60 12.39 26.55
C GLY A 749 11.34 11.30 25.53
N GLU A 750 10.60 11.66 24.50
CA GLU A 750 10.40 10.86 23.31
C GLU A 750 11.05 11.59 22.14
N SER A 751 11.58 10.84 21.18
CA SER A 751 12.17 11.44 19.99
C SER A 751 11.10 12.15 19.16
N SER A 752 11.34 13.40 18.77
CA SER A 752 10.47 14.12 17.82
C SER A 752 10.62 13.61 16.39
N THR A 753 11.65 12.83 16.10
CA THR A 753 11.92 12.22 14.79
C THR A 753 11.93 10.70 14.90
N GLN A 754 11.45 10.02 13.85
CA GLN A 754 11.44 8.56 13.73
C GLN A 754 12.02 8.16 12.37
N PHE A 755 12.54 6.93 12.27
CA PHE A 755 12.99 6.37 11.00
C PHE A 755 12.67 4.88 10.90
N GLU A 756 12.33 4.43 9.70
CA GLU A 756 11.99 3.04 9.39
C GLU A 756 13.19 2.26 8.86
N VAL A 757 13.11 0.93 8.82
CA VAL A 757 14.10 0.08 8.13
C VAL A 757 13.81 0.07 6.63
N VAL A 758 14.78 0.50 5.83
CA VAL A 758 14.63 0.66 4.37
C VAL A 758 15.30 -0.50 3.63
N GLN A 759 14.50 -1.35 2.99
CA GLN A 759 14.95 -2.49 2.18
C GLN A 759 15.71 -2.03 0.91
N MET A 760 16.64 -2.87 0.45
CA MET A 760 17.28 -2.71 -0.86
C MET A 760 16.23 -2.76 -1.97
N LYS A 761 16.34 -1.88 -2.97
CA LYS A 761 15.30 -1.69 -3.99
C LYS A 761 15.38 -2.72 -5.11
N SER A 762 14.23 -2.98 -5.73
CA SER A 762 14.09 -3.80 -6.95
C SER A 762 14.71 -5.19 -6.86
N VAL A 763 14.76 -5.76 -5.65
CA VAL A 763 15.28 -7.12 -5.45
C VAL A 763 14.24 -8.13 -5.92
N SER A 764 14.63 -9.03 -6.82
CA SER A 764 13.78 -10.12 -7.27
C SER A 764 14.58 -11.40 -7.47
N VAL A 765 13.93 -12.53 -7.22
CA VAL A 765 14.48 -13.87 -7.45
C VAL A 765 13.50 -14.61 -8.35
N THR A 766 13.96 -15.14 -9.48
CA THR A 766 13.13 -15.92 -10.41
C THR A 766 13.78 -17.26 -10.69
N TYR A 767 13.01 -18.34 -10.58
CA TYR A 767 13.42 -19.72 -10.85
C TYR A 767 12.22 -20.55 -11.32
N ALA A 768 12.49 -21.76 -11.81
CA ALA A 768 11.45 -22.70 -12.21
C ALA A 768 10.66 -23.26 -11.01
N ARG A 769 9.34 -23.18 -11.04
CA ARG A 769 8.42 -23.67 -9.97
C ARG A 769 8.23 -25.19 -9.99
N LEU A 770 9.31 -25.95 -10.18
CA LEU A 770 9.30 -27.41 -10.29
C LEU A 770 10.26 -28.02 -9.27
N LEU A 771 9.91 -29.21 -8.77
CA LEU A 771 10.73 -29.98 -7.84
C LEU A 771 11.65 -30.93 -8.60
N ASN A 772 12.80 -31.31 -8.01
CA ASN A 772 13.71 -32.32 -8.56
C ASN A 772 14.21 -32.05 -9.99
N ILE A 773 14.46 -30.79 -10.34
CA ILE A 773 15.03 -30.40 -11.64
C ILE A 773 16.26 -29.51 -11.45
N VAL A 774 17.07 -29.39 -12.50
CA VAL A 774 18.11 -28.36 -12.57
C VAL A 774 17.56 -27.13 -13.30
N SER A 775 17.58 -25.97 -12.67
CA SER A 775 17.16 -24.72 -13.31
C SER A 775 18.19 -23.64 -13.08
N GLN A 776 18.28 -22.67 -13.98
CA GLN A 776 18.87 -21.38 -13.63
C GLN A 776 17.96 -20.63 -12.65
N THR A 777 18.57 -19.89 -11.75
CA THR A 777 17.92 -18.87 -10.92
C THR A 777 18.50 -17.52 -11.25
N ALA A 778 17.62 -16.59 -11.56
CA ALA A 778 17.94 -15.20 -11.85
C ALA A 778 17.75 -14.34 -10.59
N PHE A 779 18.75 -13.53 -10.30
CA PHE A 779 18.73 -12.55 -9.22
C PHE A 779 18.88 -11.16 -9.83
N THR A 780 18.00 -10.24 -9.47
CA THR A 780 18.09 -8.82 -9.85
C THR A 780 18.03 -7.95 -8.61
N PHE A 781 18.70 -6.81 -8.60
CA PHE A 781 18.61 -5.81 -7.54
C PHE A 781 19.07 -4.44 -8.02
N ARG A 782 18.67 -3.38 -7.31
CA ARG A 782 19.16 -2.02 -7.53
C ARG A 782 19.96 -1.53 -6.33
N SER A 783 21.24 -1.24 -6.55
CA SER A 783 22.08 -0.60 -5.54
C SER A 783 22.06 0.92 -5.72
N VAL A 784 21.93 1.64 -4.61
CA VAL A 784 22.12 3.11 -4.57
C VAL A 784 23.51 3.50 -4.05
N LEU A 785 24.36 2.51 -3.78
CA LEU A 785 25.63 2.68 -3.08
C LEU A 785 26.81 2.30 -3.96
N LYS A 786 27.94 2.95 -3.67
CA LYS A 786 29.24 2.55 -4.17
C LYS A 786 29.87 1.54 -3.22
N VAL A 787 30.14 0.32 -3.68
CA VAL A 787 30.85 -0.71 -2.93
C VAL A 787 32.22 -0.94 -3.57
N ALA A 788 33.28 -0.77 -2.79
CA ALA A 788 34.64 -0.97 -3.27
C ALA A 788 34.89 -2.42 -3.68
N ALA A 789 35.88 -2.62 -4.56
CA ALA A 789 36.39 -3.94 -4.89
C ALA A 789 36.78 -4.71 -3.60
N GLY A 790 36.46 -6.01 -3.56
CA GLY A 790 36.54 -6.84 -2.37
C GLY A 790 35.25 -6.92 -1.55
N GLY A 791 34.26 -6.07 -1.84
CA GLY A 791 32.92 -6.19 -1.26
C GLY A 791 32.25 -7.51 -1.64
N ARG A 792 31.26 -7.95 -0.85
CA ARG A 792 30.65 -9.27 -1.03
C ARG A 792 29.14 -9.17 -1.13
N LEU A 793 28.53 -9.91 -2.05
CA LEU A 793 27.09 -10.11 -2.14
C LEU A 793 26.78 -11.50 -1.57
N LYS A 794 26.11 -11.54 -0.42
CA LYS A 794 25.67 -12.76 0.25
C LYS A 794 24.19 -12.98 -0.05
N VAL A 795 23.84 -14.19 -0.49
CA VAL A 795 22.45 -14.60 -0.69
C VAL A 795 22.15 -15.76 0.25
N VAL A 796 21.25 -15.53 1.21
CA VAL A 796 20.68 -16.59 2.06
C VAL A 796 19.43 -17.11 1.36
N TYR A 797 19.31 -18.43 1.26
CA TYR A 797 18.22 -19.08 0.55
C TYR A 797 17.53 -20.14 1.41
N PRO A 798 16.30 -20.54 1.06
CA PRO A 798 15.60 -21.59 1.79
C PRO A 798 16.33 -22.95 1.77
N PRO A 799 16.27 -23.76 2.85
CA PRO A 799 16.75 -25.12 2.82
C PRO A 799 16.13 -25.95 1.69
N GLY A 800 16.95 -26.81 1.08
CA GLY A 800 16.56 -27.70 -0.02
C GLY A 800 16.95 -27.21 -1.41
N PHE A 801 17.25 -25.92 -1.59
CA PHE A 801 17.88 -25.42 -2.81
C PHE A 801 19.38 -25.72 -2.76
N GLU A 802 19.94 -26.33 -3.82
CA GLU A 802 21.38 -26.59 -3.90
C GLU A 802 21.99 -25.78 -5.05
N PHE A 803 22.62 -24.64 -4.72
CA PHE A 803 23.24 -23.78 -5.72
C PHE A 803 24.62 -24.28 -6.13
N SER A 804 24.95 -24.14 -7.41
CA SER A 804 26.25 -24.55 -7.96
C SER A 804 27.07 -23.34 -8.40
N CYS A 805 27.97 -22.85 -7.53
CA CYS A 805 28.82 -21.69 -7.84
C CYS A 805 29.69 -21.87 -9.10
N THR A 806 29.97 -23.10 -9.55
CA THR A 806 30.71 -23.34 -10.80
C THR A 806 29.97 -22.86 -12.05
N THR A 807 28.66 -22.64 -11.95
CA THR A 807 27.76 -22.21 -13.02
C THR A 807 27.44 -20.71 -12.97
N PHE A 808 28.02 -19.99 -12.01
CA PHE A 808 27.83 -18.56 -11.85
C PHE A 808 28.13 -17.80 -13.14
N GLN A 809 27.20 -16.94 -13.55
CA GLN A 809 27.41 -15.95 -14.61
C GLN A 809 27.04 -14.57 -14.10
N LYS A 810 27.98 -13.65 -14.30
CA LYS A 810 27.70 -12.22 -14.25
C LYS A 810 26.78 -11.86 -15.43
N ILE A 811 25.73 -11.09 -15.16
CA ILE A 811 24.93 -10.46 -16.22
C ILE A 811 25.32 -8.98 -16.33
N SER A 812 25.31 -8.26 -15.21
CA SER A 812 25.73 -6.86 -15.16
C SER A 812 26.61 -6.52 -13.97
N LEU A 813 27.00 -7.54 -13.19
CA LEU A 813 27.94 -7.35 -12.09
C LEU A 813 29.33 -6.95 -12.61
N PRO A 814 30.02 -6.01 -11.92
CA PRO A 814 31.30 -5.48 -12.37
C PRO A 814 32.44 -6.48 -12.11
N PHE A 815 32.99 -7.04 -13.19
CA PHE A 815 34.11 -7.99 -13.15
C PHE A 815 34.98 -7.83 -14.41
N TYR A 816 36.29 -7.66 -14.23
CA TYR A 816 37.26 -7.54 -15.33
C TYR A 816 37.43 -8.85 -16.14
N SER A 817 37.52 -9.98 -15.44
CA SER A 817 37.68 -11.32 -16.03
C SER A 817 37.41 -12.37 -14.94
N ILE A 818 36.69 -13.44 -15.29
CA ILE A 818 36.43 -14.59 -14.42
C ILE A 818 37.44 -15.68 -14.81
N GLU A 819 38.69 -15.56 -14.37
CA GLU A 819 39.72 -16.60 -14.65
C GLU A 819 39.46 -17.88 -13.85
N ASN A 820 38.94 -17.73 -12.62
CA ASN A 820 38.56 -18.84 -11.75
C ASN A 820 37.28 -18.49 -10.97
N VAL A 821 36.17 -19.16 -11.30
CA VAL A 821 34.86 -18.93 -10.66
C VAL A 821 34.87 -19.26 -9.16
N ALA A 822 35.70 -20.23 -8.74
CA ALA A 822 35.77 -20.69 -7.35
C ALA A 822 36.34 -19.64 -6.38
N ASP A 823 37.09 -18.66 -6.89
CA ASP A 823 37.61 -17.55 -6.10
C ASP A 823 36.58 -16.42 -5.96
N ILE A 824 35.53 -16.42 -6.79
CA ILE A 824 34.48 -15.40 -6.84
C ILE A 824 33.23 -15.86 -6.09
N CYS A 825 32.73 -17.06 -6.40
CA CYS A 825 31.50 -17.60 -5.82
C CYS A 825 31.81 -18.80 -4.93
N GLN A 826 31.35 -18.75 -3.68
CA GLN A 826 31.51 -19.85 -2.72
C GLN A 826 30.17 -20.14 -2.04
N VAL A 827 29.82 -21.42 -1.95
CA VAL A 827 28.65 -21.91 -1.20
C VAL A 827 29.11 -22.31 0.20
N ASP A 828 28.39 -21.87 1.23
CA ASP A 828 28.57 -22.33 2.60
C ASP A 828 27.24 -22.79 3.19
N ASP A 829 27.03 -24.09 3.13
CA ASP A 829 25.87 -24.79 3.71
C ASP A 829 26.22 -25.49 5.02
N THR A 830 27.45 -25.30 5.51
CA THR A 830 28.01 -26.12 6.60
C THR A 830 27.90 -25.50 7.97
N THR A 831 27.76 -24.18 8.04
CA THR A 831 27.81 -23.40 9.29
C THR A 831 26.44 -23.30 9.98
N ASP A 832 25.36 -23.15 9.22
CA ASP A 832 23.97 -23.17 9.72
C ASP A 832 23.05 -23.85 8.69
N PRO A 833 22.71 -25.14 8.87
CA PRO A 833 21.87 -25.89 7.93
C PRO A 833 20.46 -25.28 7.75
N GLY A 834 20.00 -24.47 8.70
CA GLY A 834 18.71 -23.78 8.61
C GLY A 834 18.76 -22.50 7.76
N LYS A 835 19.95 -21.98 7.48
CA LYS A 835 20.18 -20.74 6.72
C LYS A 835 21.36 -20.88 5.76
N PRO A 836 21.25 -21.81 4.78
CA PRO A 836 22.30 -21.97 3.78
C PRO A 836 22.46 -20.69 2.95
N TYR A 837 23.68 -20.42 2.51
CA TYR A 837 23.98 -19.22 1.75
C TYR A 837 25.15 -19.40 0.78
N PHE A 838 25.18 -18.58 -0.26
CA PHE A 838 26.35 -18.42 -1.11
C PHE A 838 26.81 -16.97 -1.08
N VAL A 839 28.10 -16.77 -1.37
CA VAL A 839 28.74 -15.46 -1.36
C VAL A 839 29.46 -15.24 -2.68
N ILE A 840 29.23 -14.08 -3.28
CA ILE A 840 29.92 -13.57 -4.46
C ILE A 840 30.85 -12.44 -4.04
N THR A 841 32.15 -12.58 -4.29
CA THR A 841 33.15 -11.54 -4.02
C THR A 841 33.33 -10.67 -5.26
N LEU A 842 33.07 -9.37 -5.13
CA LEU A 842 33.19 -8.39 -6.21
C LEU A 842 34.67 -8.07 -6.47
N THR A 843 35.16 -8.28 -7.68
CA THR A 843 36.56 -7.96 -8.02
C THR A 843 36.73 -6.50 -8.44
N GLU A 844 35.65 -5.82 -8.80
CA GLU A 844 35.62 -4.41 -9.14
C GLU A 844 34.64 -3.64 -8.25
N THR A 845 34.70 -2.31 -8.35
CA THR A 845 33.79 -1.43 -7.62
C THR A 845 32.39 -1.51 -8.22
N LEU A 846 31.40 -1.81 -7.39
CA LEU A 846 29.99 -1.70 -7.74
C LEU A 846 29.53 -0.26 -7.53
N PHE A 847 28.97 0.35 -8.58
CA PHE A 847 28.45 1.72 -8.55
C PHE A 847 26.93 1.70 -8.31
N PRO A 848 26.30 2.85 -8.04
CA PRO A 848 24.85 2.91 -8.03
C PRO A 848 24.26 2.53 -9.41
N GLY A 849 23.29 1.61 -9.44
CA GLY A 849 22.71 1.08 -10.68
C GLY A 849 21.88 -0.20 -10.47
N ASP A 850 21.34 -0.71 -11.57
CA ASP A 850 20.65 -2.00 -11.63
C ASP A 850 21.66 -3.11 -11.94
N TYR A 851 21.49 -4.26 -11.28
CA TYR A 851 22.40 -5.39 -11.37
C TYR A 851 21.63 -6.70 -11.46
N ALA A 852 22.21 -7.66 -12.18
CA ALA A 852 21.71 -9.01 -12.31
C ALA A 852 22.84 -10.03 -12.40
N PHE A 853 22.52 -11.26 -11.97
CA PHE A 853 23.34 -12.44 -12.17
C PHE A 853 22.47 -13.70 -12.15
N VAL A 854 23.03 -14.80 -12.60
CA VAL A 854 22.35 -16.10 -12.68
C VAL A 854 23.28 -17.22 -12.22
N ILE A 855 22.69 -18.25 -11.62
CA ILE A 855 23.39 -19.44 -11.10
C ILE A 855 22.46 -20.66 -11.25
N ASP A 856 23.01 -21.80 -11.61
CA ASP A 856 22.25 -23.05 -11.67
C ASP A 856 21.97 -23.55 -10.24
N VAL A 857 20.77 -24.09 -10.05
CA VAL A 857 20.28 -24.64 -8.79
C VAL A 857 19.65 -26.01 -9.04
N ASN A 858 19.93 -26.97 -8.15
CA ASN A 858 19.08 -28.14 -8.03
C ASN A 858 17.88 -27.74 -7.18
N MET A 859 16.69 -27.80 -7.77
CA MET A 859 15.45 -27.48 -7.11
C MET A 859 15.14 -28.54 -6.03
N PRO A 860 14.51 -28.14 -4.91
CA PRO A 860 14.29 -29.02 -3.77
C PRO A 860 13.46 -30.25 -4.13
N GLU A 861 13.68 -31.34 -3.39
CA GLU A 861 12.92 -32.58 -3.58
C GLU A 861 11.47 -32.48 -3.10
N GLN A 862 11.24 -31.61 -2.10
CA GLN A 862 9.95 -31.35 -1.46
C GLN A 862 9.71 -29.84 -1.43
N GLN A 863 8.42 -29.45 -1.43
CA GLN A 863 8.06 -28.04 -1.31
C GLN A 863 8.64 -27.44 -0.02
N PRO A 864 9.45 -26.38 -0.10
CA PRO A 864 9.99 -25.70 1.07
C PRO A 864 8.88 -25.11 1.93
N ALA A 865 9.03 -25.18 3.26
CA ALA A 865 8.09 -24.57 4.20
C ALA A 865 8.05 -23.03 4.10
N HIS A 866 9.10 -22.42 3.52
CA HIS A 866 9.18 -20.99 3.24
C HIS A 866 9.98 -20.74 1.95
N THR A 867 9.66 -19.69 1.20
CA THR A 867 10.32 -19.31 -0.06
C THR A 867 11.04 -17.96 0.00
N GLY A 868 11.37 -17.51 1.21
CA GLY A 868 12.06 -16.23 1.44
C GLY A 868 13.57 -16.31 1.19
N PHE A 869 14.11 -15.34 0.45
CA PHE A 869 15.53 -15.13 0.23
C PHE A 869 15.98 -13.84 0.92
N ASP A 870 17.22 -13.82 1.42
CA ASP A 870 17.85 -12.58 1.87
C ASP A 870 19.02 -12.25 0.95
N MET A 871 19.04 -11.04 0.40
CA MET A 871 20.14 -10.52 -0.40
C MET A 871 20.86 -9.42 0.38
N ILE A 872 22.14 -9.64 0.68
CA ILE A 872 22.89 -8.83 1.64
C ILE A 872 24.19 -8.36 0.98
N LEU A 873 24.40 -7.05 0.94
CA LEU A 873 25.59 -6.42 0.40
C LEU A 873 26.53 -6.02 1.55
N LEU A 874 27.73 -6.60 1.54
CA LEU A 874 28.74 -6.48 2.58
C LEU A 874 29.93 -5.64 2.11
N ASP A 875 30.52 -4.89 3.03
CA ASP A 875 31.76 -4.16 2.78
C ASP A 875 32.97 -5.10 2.61
N ALA A 876 34.04 -4.53 2.03
CA ALA A 876 35.28 -5.22 1.73
C ALA A 876 36.24 -5.37 2.93
N VAL A 877 36.08 -4.54 3.96
CA VAL A 877 37.09 -4.33 5.02
C VAL A 877 36.74 -5.16 6.25
N ASP A 878 35.55 -4.94 6.78
CA ASP A 878 35.05 -5.49 8.03
C ASP A 878 33.92 -6.52 7.78
N GLY A 879 33.34 -6.52 6.57
CA GLY A 879 32.23 -7.38 6.20
C GLY A 879 30.92 -6.97 6.82
N ASN A 880 30.74 -5.68 7.15
CA ASN A 880 29.47 -5.17 7.66
C ASN A 880 28.44 -5.07 6.54
N VAL A 881 27.16 -5.19 6.89
CA VAL A 881 26.05 -4.97 5.98
C VAL A 881 25.96 -3.48 5.64
N ILE A 882 26.07 -3.17 4.35
CA ILE A 882 25.90 -1.81 3.81
C ILE A 882 24.48 -1.64 3.24
N ASP A 883 23.91 -2.71 2.71
CA ASP A 883 22.56 -2.74 2.18
C ASP A 883 22.00 -4.16 2.21
N ALA A 884 20.70 -4.32 2.34
CA ALA A 884 20.09 -5.65 2.35
C ALA A 884 18.62 -5.61 1.94
N ALA A 885 18.14 -6.69 1.31
CA ALA A 885 16.73 -7.04 1.25
C ALA A 885 16.51 -8.37 1.96
N THR A 886 15.57 -8.43 2.88
CA THR A 886 15.23 -9.63 3.65
C THR A 886 13.84 -10.13 3.28
N SER A 887 13.62 -11.44 3.41
CA SER A 887 12.31 -12.07 3.13
C SER A 887 11.79 -11.81 1.71
N VAL A 888 12.69 -11.70 0.72
CA VAL A 888 12.34 -11.55 -0.69
C VAL A 888 11.67 -12.84 -1.15
N LEU A 889 10.40 -12.76 -1.52
CA LEU A 889 9.63 -13.92 -1.93
C LEU A 889 10.04 -14.37 -3.33
N GLY A 890 10.49 -15.62 -3.44
CA GLY A 890 10.60 -16.30 -4.72
C GLY A 890 9.24 -16.79 -5.24
N PRO A 891 9.17 -17.23 -6.50
CA PRO A 891 8.01 -17.92 -7.08
C PRO A 891 7.48 -19.04 -6.17
N SER A 892 6.18 -19.02 -5.84
CA SER A 892 5.55 -20.07 -5.04
C SER A 892 5.38 -21.37 -5.83
N PHE A 893 5.63 -22.50 -5.17
CA PHE A 893 5.21 -23.81 -5.66
C PHE A 893 3.68 -23.87 -5.50
N GLY A 894 2.93 -24.18 -6.56
CA GLY A 894 1.46 -24.10 -6.53
C GLY A 894 0.86 -25.00 -5.45
N ASP A 895 -0.04 -24.45 -4.64
CA ASP A 895 -0.76 -25.21 -3.61
C ASP A 895 -1.71 -26.22 -4.25
N ALA A 896 -1.67 -27.43 -3.71
CA ALA A 896 -2.50 -28.56 -4.12
C ALA A 896 -3.98 -28.48 -3.72
N SER A 897 -4.45 -27.30 -3.30
CA SER A 897 -5.71 -27.13 -2.59
C SER A 897 -6.82 -26.43 -3.37
N ASP A 898 -6.55 -25.87 -4.55
CA ASP A 898 -7.61 -25.42 -5.45
C ASP A 898 -8.08 -26.59 -6.30
N GLY A 899 -9.14 -27.24 -5.83
CA GLY A 899 -9.62 -28.54 -6.26
C GLY A 899 -10.26 -28.63 -7.64
N ASP A 900 -9.68 -28.06 -8.70
CA ASP A 900 -10.21 -28.31 -10.06
C ASP A 900 -9.21 -28.35 -11.24
N THR A 901 -7.89 -28.22 -11.04
CA THR A 901 -6.93 -28.37 -12.19
C THR A 901 -5.65 -29.15 -11.87
N GLN A 902 -5.51 -29.69 -10.66
CA GLN A 902 -4.23 -30.27 -10.23
C GLN A 902 -3.99 -31.74 -10.61
N GLN A 903 -4.66 -32.25 -11.64
CA GLN A 903 -4.30 -33.54 -12.22
C GLN A 903 -3.35 -33.44 -13.42
N ASP A 904 -3.20 -32.25 -14.03
CA ASP A 904 -2.44 -32.11 -15.27
C ASP A 904 -1.00 -31.57 -15.10
N ALA A 905 -0.75 -30.67 -14.14
CA ALA A 905 0.57 -30.05 -13.94
C ALA A 905 1.62 -30.98 -13.28
N ALA A 906 1.20 -32.01 -12.55
CA ALA A 906 2.11 -32.94 -11.86
C ALA A 906 2.94 -33.83 -12.82
N SER A 907 2.61 -33.83 -14.12
CA SER A 907 3.27 -34.66 -15.14
C SER A 907 4.34 -33.92 -15.97
N ILE A 908 4.42 -32.59 -15.88
CA ILE A 908 5.30 -31.77 -16.73
C ILE A 908 6.60 -31.48 -16.00
N VAL A 909 7.65 -32.24 -16.33
CA VAL A 909 9.00 -32.02 -15.80
C VAL A 909 9.89 -31.51 -16.92
N VAL A 910 10.19 -30.21 -16.88
CA VAL A 910 11.06 -29.52 -17.83
C VAL A 910 12.21 -28.85 -17.09
N GLN A 911 13.38 -28.78 -17.71
CA GLN A 911 14.56 -28.16 -17.13
C GLN A 911 15.34 -27.31 -18.14
N THR A 912 16.17 -26.39 -17.66
CA THR A 912 17.13 -25.68 -18.52
C THR A 912 18.29 -26.63 -18.87
N VAL A 913 18.76 -26.59 -20.12
CA VAL A 913 20.00 -27.31 -20.48
C VAL A 913 21.17 -26.68 -19.70
N PRO A 914 22.07 -27.46 -19.08
CA PRO A 914 23.20 -26.90 -18.37
C PRO A 914 24.06 -25.97 -19.23
N ARG A 915 24.68 -24.97 -18.61
CA ARG A 915 25.63 -24.08 -19.28
C ARG A 915 26.83 -24.83 -19.88
N PRO A 916 27.45 -24.30 -20.94
CA PRO A 916 27.16 -23.02 -21.63
C PRO A 916 26.05 -23.15 -22.70
N ASP A 917 25.34 -24.27 -22.73
CA ASP A 917 24.60 -24.66 -23.92
C ASP A 917 23.15 -24.18 -23.94
N CYS A 918 22.56 -23.72 -22.83
CA CYS A 918 21.19 -23.19 -22.75
C CYS A 918 20.85 -22.10 -23.77
N LEU A 919 21.82 -21.23 -24.08
CA LEU A 919 21.67 -20.13 -25.02
C LEU A 919 22.91 -20.08 -25.92
N ARG A 920 22.72 -20.31 -27.22
CA ARG A 920 23.81 -20.21 -28.21
C ARG A 920 23.56 -19.09 -29.20
N TRP A 921 24.62 -18.55 -29.80
CA TRP A 921 24.50 -17.47 -30.77
C TRP A 921 25.46 -17.59 -31.96
N TYR A 922 25.06 -16.97 -33.08
CA TYR A 922 25.73 -17.04 -34.38
C TYR A 922 25.62 -15.69 -35.13
N PRO A 923 26.72 -15.11 -35.66
CA PRO A 923 28.10 -15.61 -35.60
C PRO A 923 28.64 -15.68 -34.17
N SER A 924 29.77 -16.35 -33.98
CA SER A 924 30.31 -16.68 -32.65
C SER A 924 30.58 -15.49 -31.74
N THR A 925 30.65 -14.27 -32.28
CA THR A 925 30.93 -13.05 -31.55
C THR A 925 29.70 -12.15 -31.56
N VAL A 926 29.29 -11.69 -30.37
CA VAL A 926 28.19 -10.74 -30.21
C VAL A 926 28.67 -9.34 -30.60
N ARG A 927 27.93 -8.63 -31.45
CA ARG A 927 28.20 -7.24 -31.81
C ARG A 927 26.98 -6.38 -31.52
N ALA A 928 27.22 -5.18 -31.00
CA ALA A 928 26.20 -4.14 -30.85
C ALA A 928 25.56 -3.81 -32.21
N ASP A 929 24.28 -3.43 -32.18
CA ASP A 929 23.51 -2.99 -33.36
C ASP A 929 23.63 -3.94 -34.56
N SER A 930 23.52 -5.24 -34.27
CA SER A 930 23.69 -6.29 -35.28
C SER A 930 22.61 -7.36 -35.18
N LYS A 931 22.33 -7.99 -36.32
CA LYS A 931 21.44 -9.15 -36.40
C LYS A 931 22.23 -10.40 -36.00
N LEU A 932 21.78 -11.06 -34.94
CA LEU A 932 22.38 -12.25 -34.34
C LEU A 932 21.38 -13.41 -34.37
N GLY A 933 21.78 -14.58 -34.83
CA GLY A 933 20.96 -15.80 -34.71
C GLY A 933 21.14 -16.40 -33.32
N VAL A 934 20.05 -16.59 -32.57
CA VAL A 934 20.07 -17.13 -31.21
C VAL A 934 19.37 -18.48 -31.19
N GLU A 935 19.89 -19.42 -30.41
CA GLU A 935 19.29 -20.73 -30.15
C GLU A 935 18.98 -20.84 -28.65
N VAL A 936 17.71 -21.04 -28.32
CA VAL A 936 17.23 -21.24 -26.95
C VAL A 936 16.94 -22.73 -26.76
N ARG A 937 17.51 -23.37 -25.73
CA ARG A 937 17.44 -24.82 -25.51
C ARG A 937 16.88 -25.16 -24.12
N PHE A 938 16.01 -26.17 -24.05
CA PHE A 938 15.42 -26.70 -22.82
C PHE A 938 15.09 -28.19 -23.00
N GLU A 939 14.98 -28.93 -21.90
CA GLU A 939 14.82 -30.39 -21.93
C GLU A 939 13.58 -30.84 -21.17
N PHE A 940 12.76 -31.68 -21.79
CA PHE A 940 11.72 -32.43 -21.08
C PHE A 940 12.33 -33.72 -20.51
N LEU A 941 12.21 -33.89 -19.19
CA LEU A 941 12.72 -35.06 -18.48
C LEU A 941 11.74 -36.23 -18.47
N GLN A 942 10.50 -36.00 -18.89
CA GLN A 942 9.45 -36.98 -19.03
C GLN A 942 8.67 -36.74 -20.32
N GLN A 943 8.07 -37.79 -20.89
CA GLN A 943 7.20 -37.65 -22.04
C GLN A 943 5.86 -37.07 -21.58
N VAL A 944 5.42 -36.00 -22.24
CA VAL A 944 4.09 -35.40 -22.01
C VAL A 944 3.15 -35.97 -23.06
N ILE A 945 2.14 -36.69 -22.60
CA ILE A 945 1.11 -37.29 -23.46
C ILE A 945 -0.18 -36.47 -23.37
N PRO A 946 -1.05 -36.55 -24.39
CA PRO A 946 -2.38 -35.99 -24.29
C PRO A 946 -3.17 -36.57 -23.11
N ASP A 947 -4.03 -35.76 -22.51
CA ASP A 947 -4.94 -36.15 -21.44
C ASP A 947 -6.02 -37.14 -21.91
N SER A 948 -6.94 -37.52 -21.01
CA SER A 948 -8.04 -38.44 -21.33
C SER A 948 -8.96 -37.95 -22.44
N ASP A 949 -9.01 -36.63 -22.69
CA ASP A 949 -9.79 -36.00 -23.74
C ASP A 949 -9.02 -35.89 -25.06
N GLY A 950 -7.81 -36.45 -25.12
CA GLY A 950 -6.97 -36.51 -26.31
C GLY A 950 -6.28 -35.18 -26.64
N GLN A 951 -6.16 -34.28 -25.67
CA GLN A 951 -5.56 -32.96 -25.87
C GLN A 951 -4.24 -32.79 -25.09
N MET A 952 -3.34 -31.92 -25.56
CA MET A 952 -1.99 -31.72 -24.99
C MET A 952 -1.92 -30.64 -23.92
N PRO A 953 -1.53 -30.92 -22.65
CA PRO A 953 -1.67 -29.95 -21.54
C PRO A 953 -0.88 -28.65 -21.73
N ILE A 954 0.17 -28.69 -22.55
CA ILE A 954 0.92 -27.51 -22.98
C ILE A 954 0.27 -26.97 -24.27
N GLY A 955 -0.28 -25.75 -24.19
CA GLY A 955 -0.86 -25.07 -25.35
C GLY A 955 0.17 -24.27 -26.15
N SER A 956 1.16 -23.67 -25.47
CA SER A 956 2.19 -22.86 -26.13
C SER A 956 3.46 -22.70 -25.30
N ILE A 957 4.53 -22.28 -25.96
CA ILE A 957 5.80 -21.89 -25.38
C ILE A 957 6.04 -20.42 -25.66
N LEU A 958 6.16 -19.62 -24.62
CA LEU A 958 6.50 -18.20 -24.70
C LEU A 958 8.00 -18.02 -24.46
N ILE A 959 8.68 -17.38 -25.39
CA ILE A 959 10.09 -16.99 -25.28
C ILE A 959 10.14 -15.47 -25.16
N VAL A 960 10.52 -14.94 -24.00
CA VAL A 960 10.60 -13.49 -23.75
C VAL A 960 12.05 -13.02 -23.83
N LEU A 961 12.27 -11.97 -24.61
CA LEU A 961 13.56 -11.34 -24.82
C LEU A 961 13.81 -10.27 -23.73
N PRO A 962 15.09 -10.04 -23.34
CA PRO A 962 15.41 -8.97 -22.42
C PRO A 962 15.16 -7.57 -23.01
N PRO A 963 14.99 -6.52 -22.18
CA PRO A 963 14.73 -5.15 -22.64
C PRO A 963 15.74 -4.66 -23.68
N GLY A 964 15.24 -4.11 -24.78
CA GLY A 964 16.08 -3.60 -25.89
C GLY A 964 16.51 -4.66 -26.90
N PHE A 965 16.41 -5.95 -26.59
CA PHE A 965 16.48 -6.99 -27.61
C PHE A 965 15.13 -7.12 -28.31
N VAL A 966 15.16 -7.22 -29.63
CA VAL A 966 13.96 -7.47 -30.43
C VAL A 966 14.22 -8.58 -31.43
N HIS A 967 13.26 -9.48 -31.65
CA HIS A 967 13.44 -10.52 -32.65
C HIS A 967 13.30 -9.94 -34.07
N ALA A 968 14.02 -10.51 -35.03
CA ALA A 968 14.03 -10.12 -36.43
C ALA A 968 13.28 -11.12 -37.34
N VAL A 969 12.36 -11.89 -36.73
CA VAL A 969 11.42 -12.80 -37.40
C VAL A 969 10.37 -11.97 -38.16
N GLU A 970 10.22 -12.26 -39.45
CA GLU A 970 9.21 -11.70 -40.36
C GLU A 970 8.24 -12.78 -40.88
N HIS A 971 8.72 -14.03 -40.91
CA HIS A 971 7.97 -15.21 -41.31
C HIS A 971 8.20 -16.37 -40.32
N SER A 972 7.23 -17.27 -40.18
CA SER A 972 7.38 -18.47 -39.33
C SER A 972 8.55 -19.37 -39.77
N THR A 973 8.97 -19.28 -41.04
CA THR A 973 10.15 -19.97 -41.58
C THR A 973 11.48 -19.42 -41.07
N ASP A 974 11.50 -18.21 -40.49
CA ASP A 974 12.71 -17.64 -39.87
C ASP A 974 12.99 -18.28 -38.50
N VAL A 975 12.02 -19.00 -37.95
CA VAL A 975 12.15 -19.77 -36.71
C VAL A 975 12.41 -21.24 -37.07
N LEU A 976 13.59 -21.75 -36.73
CA LEU A 976 13.93 -23.15 -36.95
C LEU A 976 13.59 -23.97 -35.71
N ASN A 977 12.65 -24.91 -35.88
CA ASN A 977 12.34 -25.97 -34.93
C ASN A 977 13.24 -27.18 -35.19
N LEU A 978 14.43 -27.20 -34.59
CA LEU A 978 15.53 -28.08 -35.04
C LEU A 978 15.48 -29.52 -34.46
N GLN A 979 14.71 -29.75 -33.39
CA GLN A 979 14.42 -31.10 -32.85
C GLN A 979 12.96 -31.51 -33.05
N ASN A 980 12.26 -30.88 -33.99
CA ASN A 980 10.87 -31.17 -34.34
C ASN A 980 9.95 -31.22 -33.11
N PHE A 981 10.02 -30.19 -32.26
CA PHE A 981 8.99 -29.97 -31.24
C PHE A 981 7.61 -30.08 -31.90
N PRO A 982 6.63 -30.80 -31.32
CA PRO A 982 5.32 -30.93 -31.93
C PRO A 982 4.61 -29.57 -31.93
N VAL A 983 4.51 -28.94 -33.10
CA VAL A 983 3.91 -27.61 -33.28
C VAL A 983 2.55 -27.71 -33.96
N ASP A 984 1.66 -26.76 -33.69
CA ASP A 984 0.34 -26.71 -34.30
C ASP A 984 0.43 -26.37 -35.79
N THR A 985 0.37 -27.39 -36.64
CA THR A 985 0.39 -27.24 -38.11
C THR A 985 -0.99 -26.90 -38.70
N THR A 986 -2.04 -26.87 -37.88
CA THR A 986 -3.41 -26.52 -38.33
C THR A 986 -3.62 -25.01 -38.40
N ARG A 987 -2.83 -24.23 -37.66
CA ARG A 987 -2.78 -22.77 -37.76
C ARG A 987 -1.89 -22.38 -38.95
N ASP A 988 -2.33 -21.37 -39.72
CA ASP A 988 -1.55 -20.78 -40.82
C ASP A 988 -0.16 -20.28 -40.38
N LYS A 989 0.03 -20.03 -39.08
CA LYS A 989 1.32 -19.74 -38.43
C LYS A 989 1.42 -20.48 -37.08
N TRP A 990 2.33 -21.44 -36.99
CA TRP A 990 2.65 -22.17 -35.75
C TRP A 990 3.49 -21.35 -34.76
N THR A 991 4.01 -20.20 -35.20
CA THR A 991 4.71 -19.21 -34.36
C THR A 991 4.04 -17.85 -34.53
N ASP A 992 3.73 -17.21 -33.41
CA ASP A 992 3.34 -15.81 -33.34
C ASP A 992 4.57 -14.95 -32.95
N PHE A 993 4.81 -13.95 -33.77
CA PHE A 993 5.96 -13.04 -33.77
C PHE A 993 5.50 -11.59 -34.01
N THR A 994 4.25 -11.29 -33.67
CA THR A 994 3.64 -9.95 -33.74
C THR A 994 4.37 -8.99 -32.81
N GLU A 995 4.52 -9.39 -31.55
CA GLU A 995 5.22 -8.63 -30.51
C GLU A 995 6.73 -8.82 -30.60
N LYS A 996 7.48 -7.73 -30.82
CA LYS A 996 8.92 -7.81 -31.14
C LYS A 996 9.81 -8.23 -29.97
N ASP A 997 9.32 -8.14 -28.75
CA ASP A 997 10.02 -8.48 -27.51
C ASP A 997 9.79 -9.94 -27.08
N ARG A 998 8.98 -10.72 -27.79
CA ARG A 998 8.68 -12.11 -27.44
C ARG A 998 8.36 -12.98 -28.65
N LEU A 999 8.43 -14.29 -28.49
CA LEU A 999 7.98 -15.25 -29.50
C LEU A 999 7.07 -16.28 -28.84
N LEU A 1000 5.92 -16.53 -29.45
CA LEU A 1000 4.96 -17.52 -28.95
C LEU A 1000 4.89 -18.69 -29.94
N VAL A 1001 5.32 -19.87 -29.51
CA VAL A 1001 5.29 -21.11 -30.29
C VAL A 1001 4.08 -21.95 -29.86
N HIS A 1002 3.15 -22.21 -30.78
CA HIS A 1002 1.98 -23.03 -30.51
C HIS A 1002 2.31 -24.52 -30.58
N ALA A 1003 2.02 -25.25 -29.50
CA ALA A 1003 2.23 -26.69 -29.44
C ALA A 1003 1.08 -27.42 -30.17
N SER A 1004 1.39 -28.58 -30.74
CA SER A 1004 0.38 -29.43 -31.37
C SER A 1004 -0.67 -29.85 -30.33
N PRO A 1005 -1.97 -29.74 -30.63
CA PRO A 1005 -3.01 -30.08 -29.66
C PRO A 1005 -3.10 -31.58 -29.36
N THR A 1006 -2.53 -32.44 -30.21
CA THR A 1006 -2.72 -33.91 -30.15
C THR A 1006 -1.42 -34.71 -30.07
N ASP A 1007 -0.29 -34.14 -30.49
CA ASP A 1007 0.96 -34.90 -30.57
C ASP A 1007 1.71 -34.89 -29.24
N SER A 1008 2.13 -36.07 -28.77
CA SER A 1008 2.91 -36.18 -27.54
C SER A 1008 4.27 -35.50 -27.66
N ILE A 1009 4.71 -34.81 -26.61
CA ILE A 1009 6.05 -34.22 -26.51
C ILE A 1009 6.98 -35.28 -25.90
N LEU A 1010 7.95 -35.74 -26.69
CA LEU A 1010 8.91 -36.76 -26.27
C LEU A 1010 9.86 -36.22 -25.20
N LYS A 1011 10.33 -37.12 -24.32
CA LYS A 1011 11.44 -36.87 -23.40
C LYS A 1011 12.73 -36.68 -24.21
N MET A 1012 13.10 -35.43 -24.47
CA MET A 1012 14.34 -35.05 -25.12
C MET A 1012 14.59 -33.55 -24.97
N GLU A 1013 15.70 -33.12 -25.51
CA GLU A 1013 16.05 -31.72 -25.65
C GLU A 1013 15.37 -31.10 -26.88
N TYR A 1014 14.80 -29.92 -26.71
CA TYR A 1014 14.24 -29.10 -27.78
C TYR A 1014 14.93 -27.76 -27.85
N TRP A 1015 14.99 -27.21 -29.07
CA TRP A 1015 15.52 -25.88 -29.25
C TRP A 1015 14.95 -25.17 -30.47
N PHE A 1016 14.78 -23.86 -30.29
CA PHE A 1016 14.33 -22.94 -31.33
C PHE A 1016 15.45 -21.99 -31.70
N ARG A 1017 15.67 -21.83 -33.01
CA ARG A 1017 16.61 -20.85 -33.53
C ARG A 1017 15.86 -19.73 -34.23
N PHE A 1018 16.19 -18.49 -33.92
CA PHE A 1018 15.60 -17.33 -34.57
C PHE A 1018 16.57 -16.14 -34.53
N PRO A 1019 16.44 -15.19 -35.46
CA PRO A 1019 17.28 -14.00 -35.46
C PRO A 1019 16.75 -12.94 -34.48
N VAL A 1020 17.67 -12.19 -33.86
CA VAL A 1020 17.39 -11.04 -32.99
C VAL A 1020 18.31 -9.87 -33.33
N TYR A 1021 17.86 -8.66 -33.04
CA TYR A 1021 18.70 -7.46 -33.04
C TYR A 1021 19.26 -7.24 -31.63
N VAL A 1022 20.59 -7.12 -31.56
CA VAL A 1022 21.32 -6.81 -30.33
C VAL A 1022 21.31 -5.30 -30.12
N PRO A 1023 20.91 -4.78 -28.94
CA PRO A 1023 20.91 -3.35 -28.66
C PRO A 1023 22.33 -2.77 -28.70
N GLU A 1024 22.44 -1.44 -28.76
CA GLU A 1024 23.73 -0.74 -28.72
C GLU A 1024 24.45 -0.99 -27.38
N GLN A 1025 23.68 -1.07 -26.29
CA GLN A 1025 24.16 -1.38 -24.94
C GLN A 1025 23.34 -2.54 -24.39
N ALA A 1026 24.01 -3.53 -23.79
CA ALA A 1026 23.33 -4.62 -23.12
C ALA A 1026 22.56 -4.07 -21.90
N PRO A 1027 21.28 -4.41 -21.72
CA PRO A 1027 20.52 -3.99 -20.55
C PRO A 1027 21.12 -4.62 -19.28
N PRO A 1028 21.06 -3.94 -18.12
CA PRO A 1028 21.51 -4.53 -16.86
C PRO A 1028 20.79 -5.84 -16.51
N ASN A 1029 19.52 -5.95 -16.90
CA ASN A 1029 18.72 -7.16 -16.80
C ASN A 1029 18.66 -7.88 -18.15
N ASN A 1030 19.76 -8.53 -18.54
CA ASN A 1030 19.84 -9.35 -19.75
C ASN A 1030 19.50 -10.82 -19.44
N ILE A 1031 18.25 -11.06 -19.03
CA ILE A 1031 17.72 -12.39 -18.70
C ILE A 1031 16.61 -12.73 -19.70
N TRP A 1032 16.74 -13.90 -20.32
CA TRP A 1032 15.78 -14.48 -21.25
C TRP A 1032 14.85 -15.41 -20.48
N PHE A 1033 13.61 -15.57 -20.94
CA PHE A 1033 12.68 -16.50 -20.31
C PHE A 1033 12.09 -17.46 -21.32
N VAL A 1034 11.96 -18.73 -20.92
CA VAL A 1034 11.15 -19.74 -21.60
C VAL A 1034 10.02 -20.13 -20.66
N ALA A 1035 8.80 -19.78 -21.02
CA ALA A 1035 7.60 -20.12 -20.26
C ALA A 1035 6.76 -21.16 -21.01
N LEU A 1036 6.31 -22.19 -20.28
CA LEU A 1036 5.33 -23.16 -20.78
C LEU A 1036 3.95 -22.73 -20.31
N CYS A 1037 3.02 -22.60 -21.25
CA CYS A 1037 1.66 -22.15 -20.98
C CYS A 1037 0.63 -23.25 -21.20
N GLY A 1038 -0.39 -23.25 -20.34
CA GLY A 1038 -1.54 -24.14 -20.43
C GLY A 1038 -2.46 -23.77 -21.60
N ARG A 1039 -3.55 -24.52 -21.76
CA ARG A 1039 -4.50 -24.34 -22.85
C ARG A 1039 -5.51 -23.21 -22.65
N SER A 1040 -5.74 -22.80 -21.41
CA SER A 1040 -6.81 -21.87 -21.01
C SER A 1040 -6.59 -20.41 -21.45
N GLY A 1041 -5.53 -20.11 -22.21
CA GLY A 1041 -5.17 -18.76 -22.64
C GLY A 1041 -4.33 -18.01 -21.61
N GLY A 1042 -3.98 -16.75 -21.90
CA GLY A 1042 -3.14 -15.92 -21.02
C GLY A 1042 -1.66 -16.30 -21.07
N CYS A 1043 -1.02 -16.21 -22.24
CA CYS A 1043 0.40 -16.51 -22.44
C CYS A 1043 1.12 -15.35 -23.14
N SER A 1044 0.84 -14.13 -22.68
CA SER A 1044 1.47 -12.91 -23.16
C SER A 1044 2.70 -12.56 -22.32
N SER A 1045 2.66 -12.76 -21.00
CA SER A 1045 3.74 -12.47 -20.06
C SER A 1045 4.10 -13.68 -19.21
N ILE A 1046 5.33 -13.71 -18.69
CA ILE A 1046 5.80 -14.76 -17.75
C ILE A 1046 5.06 -14.75 -16.40
N ARG A 1047 4.22 -13.74 -16.15
CA ARG A 1047 3.41 -13.59 -14.93
C ARG A 1047 1.93 -13.94 -15.13
N ASP A 1048 1.52 -14.26 -16.36
CA ASP A 1048 0.12 -14.55 -16.64
C ASP A 1048 -0.30 -15.85 -15.94
N SER A 1049 -1.57 -15.93 -15.53
CA SER A 1049 -2.14 -17.09 -14.84
C SER A 1049 -2.11 -18.38 -15.68
N GLY A 1050 -1.99 -18.27 -17.02
CA GLY A 1050 -1.83 -19.38 -17.93
C GLY A 1050 -0.42 -19.98 -17.95
N VAL A 1051 0.57 -19.33 -17.33
CA VAL A 1051 1.96 -19.83 -17.29
C VAL A 1051 2.10 -20.91 -16.22
N MET A 1052 2.45 -22.12 -16.65
CA MET A 1052 2.66 -23.28 -15.78
C MET A 1052 4.08 -23.32 -15.23
N VAL A 1053 5.07 -23.03 -16.08
CA VAL A 1053 6.51 -23.10 -15.74
C VAL A 1053 7.22 -21.93 -16.40
N THR A 1054 8.15 -21.29 -15.68
CA THR A 1054 9.06 -20.27 -16.23
C THR A 1054 10.50 -20.68 -15.99
N LEU A 1055 11.30 -20.72 -17.04
CA LEU A 1055 12.73 -21.03 -17.01
C LEU A 1055 13.52 -19.76 -17.34
N PRO A 1056 14.18 -19.11 -16.36
CA PRO A 1056 15.07 -17.99 -16.65
C PRO A 1056 16.37 -18.52 -17.28
N ILE A 1057 16.95 -17.77 -18.22
CA ILE A 1057 18.19 -18.09 -18.91
C ILE A 1057 19.05 -16.82 -18.99
N GLY A 1058 20.28 -16.88 -18.49
CA GLY A 1058 21.22 -15.78 -18.60
C GLY A 1058 21.60 -15.47 -20.05
N GLY A 1059 21.61 -14.18 -20.40
CA GLY A 1059 22.02 -13.69 -21.71
C GLY A 1059 23.53 -13.72 -21.95
N PHE A 1060 24.02 -12.82 -22.79
CA PHE A 1060 25.44 -12.68 -23.17
C PHE A 1060 25.85 -11.21 -23.21
N ASP A 1061 27.13 -10.92 -23.01
CA ASP A 1061 27.67 -9.56 -23.11
C ASP A 1061 28.03 -9.21 -24.57
N ILE A 1062 27.97 -7.92 -24.90
CA ILE A 1062 28.47 -7.43 -26.18
C ILE A 1062 29.99 -7.65 -26.25
N GLY A 1063 30.45 -8.31 -27.32
CA GLY A 1063 31.84 -8.71 -27.49
C GLY A 1063 32.12 -10.16 -27.08
N ASP A 1064 31.17 -10.85 -26.42
CA ASP A 1064 31.35 -12.24 -26.01
C ASP A 1064 31.56 -13.16 -27.21
N VAL A 1065 32.46 -14.12 -27.02
CA VAL A 1065 32.70 -15.21 -27.97
C VAL A 1065 32.15 -16.50 -27.41
N HIS A 1066 31.21 -17.13 -28.12
CA HIS A 1066 30.58 -18.36 -27.65
C HIS A 1066 31.62 -19.43 -27.32
N PRO A 1067 31.57 -20.09 -26.15
CA PRO A 1067 32.61 -21.01 -25.66
C PRO A 1067 32.96 -22.13 -26.65
N ASN A 1068 31.96 -22.68 -27.35
CA ASN A 1068 32.15 -23.76 -28.33
C ASN A 1068 32.91 -23.36 -29.61
N THR A 1069 33.21 -22.06 -29.79
CA THR A 1069 34.00 -21.57 -30.93
C THR A 1069 35.50 -21.84 -30.75
N LYS A 1070 35.99 -21.88 -29.50
CA LYS A 1070 37.41 -22.12 -29.19
C LYS A 1070 37.82 -23.59 -29.41
N SER A 1071 36.87 -24.53 -29.43
CA SER A 1071 37.14 -25.98 -29.55
C SER A 1071 37.43 -26.47 -30.99
N ARG A 1072 37.31 -25.62 -32.02
CA ARG A 1072 37.55 -26.02 -33.43
C ARG A 1072 38.93 -25.67 -34.01
N ILE A 1073 39.84 -25.06 -33.23
CA ILE A 1073 41.16 -24.63 -33.75
C ILE A 1073 42.28 -25.67 -33.56
N ILE A 1074 42.05 -26.81 -32.88
CA ILE A 1074 43.07 -27.86 -32.69
C ILE A 1074 42.60 -29.20 -33.27
N ALA A 1075 42.62 -29.34 -34.60
CA ALA A 1075 42.64 -30.65 -35.26
C ALA A 1075 43.05 -30.56 -36.75
N PHE A 1076 44.22 -29.98 -37.05
CA PHE A 1076 44.93 -30.28 -38.30
C PHE A 1076 46.43 -30.39 -38.04
N ALA A 1077 46.83 -31.50 -37.42
CA ALA A 1077 48.20 -32.01 -37.46
C ALA A 1077 48.23 -33.29 -38.29
N SER A 1078 48.54 -33.10 -39.57
CA SER A 1078 49.33 -33.96 -40.46
C SER A 1078 49.19 -35.49 -40.35
N SER A 1079 48.45 -36.07 -41.30
CA SER A 1079 48.78 -37.36 -41.90
C SER A 1079 49.16 -37.13 -43.36
N ARG A 1080 50.47 -37.05 -43.62
CA ARG A 1080 51.19 -37.78 -44.69
C ARG A 1080 52.54 -37.14 -44.95
N SER A 1081 53.52 -38.03 -44.97
CA SER A 1081 54.90 -37.81 -45.31
C SER A 1081 55.13 -37.61 -46.81
N VAL A 1082 56.25 -36.93 -47.07
CA VAL A 1082 57.11 -36.90 -48.27
C VAL A 1082 57.00 -35.64 -49.15
N PRO A 1083 58.13 -35.00 -49.49
CA PRO A 1083 58.21 -33.56 -49.77
C PRO A 1083 58.51 -33.25 -51.25
N SER A 1084 58.23 -32.03 -51.68
CA SER A 1084 59.02 -31.34 -52.71
C SER A 1084 58.74 -29.84 -52.74
N PHE A 1085 59.74 -29.09 -52.25
CA PHE A 1085 60.47 -28.08 -53.00
C PHE A 1085 59.71 -26.89 -53.65
N VAL A 1086 60.23 -25.69 -53.32
CA VAL A 1086 60.37 -24.47 -54.16
C VAL A 1086 59.56 -23.23 -53.71
N VAL A 1087 60.19 -22.44 -52.83
CA VAL A 1087 60.72 -21.07 -53.08
C VAL A 1087 59.75 -19.86 -53.06
N PHE A 1088 60.04 -18.97 -52.08
CA PHE A 1088 60.15 -17.49 -52.15
C PHE A 1088 58.89 -16.69 -52.54
N THR A 1089 58.56 -15.52 -51.99
CA THR A 1089 59.08 -14.64 -50.92
C THR A 1089 58.18 -13.40 -50.93
N LEU A 1090 58.23 -12.63 -49.82
CA LEU A 1090 58.16 -11.17 -49.74
C LEU A 1090 56.76 -10.53 -50.03
N VAL A 1091 56.31 -9.46 -49.37
CA VAL A 1091 56.93 -8.45 -48.50
C VAL A 1091 55.87 -8.00 -47.50
N VAL A 1092 56.31 -7.84 -46.26
CA VAL A 1092 55.72 -7.01 -45.21
C VAL A 1092 56.13 -5.55 -45.44
N ILE A 1093 55.19 -4.60 -45.47
CA ILE A 1093 55.49 -3.22 -45.06
C ILE A 1093 54.45 -2.79 -44.01
N ILE A 1094 55.00 -2.58 -42.82
CA ILE A 1094 54.42 -2.03 -41.59
C ILE A 1094 54.51 -0.49 -41.68
N HIS A 1095 53.54 0.24 -41.12
CA HIS A 1095 53.69 1.35 -40.15
C HIS A 1095 52.43 2.24 -40.18
N VAL A 1096 51.51 2.21 -39.20
CA VAL A 1096 51.57 2.51 -37.74
C VAL A 1096 51.20 3.98 -37.45
N TYR A 1097 50.47 4.13 -36.32
CA TYR A 1097 50.08 5.31 -35.53
C TYR A 1097 48.66 5.84 -35.83
N TYR A 1098 47.72 5.89 -34.88
CA TYR A 1098 47.75 5.84 -33.41
C TYR A 1098 46.56 5.03 -32.87
#